data_AF-A0A5C6NFC3-F1
#
_entry.id   AF-A0A5C6NFC3-F1
#
_cell.length_a   1.000
_cell.length_b   1.000
_cell.length_c   1.000
_cell.angle_alpha   90.00
_cell.angle_beta   90.00
_cell.angle_gamma   90.00
#
_symmetry.space_group_name_H-M   'P 1'
#
loop_
_entity.id
_entity.type
_entity.pdbx_description
1 polymer ?
#
loop_
_entity_poly.entity_id
_entity_poly.type
_entity_poly.pdbx_seq_one_letter_code
_entity_poly.pdbx_strand_id
1 'polypeptide(L)'
;MKLVLPNPGLEERIPSYEDLERMEKEEAEDRPKWDNKAQYILTCVGFCIGIGNVWRFPYLCQSHGGGAFLIPYLILLVLEGMPLLLLEFAIGQRLRKGSVGVWRTINPYLTGIGIASMLVSLLVGLYYNTLMAWILWYLFNSFQDPLPWTHCPLNGNRTEFVSECQRSSTVDYFFYRVTLNSTRSIDDSGGMHWPIVVCLLAAWTIIWICYIRGISTSGKAVYVTAILPYIVLGIFLIRGLTLKGALSGIKFLFTPDVNELKNPKTWLDAGAQVFYAFSIAWGGLISFSSYNPIHNNCVQDAVLLTIITGLTSIYAATVTYTIIGFRATEKYDKCISNLPEGSITADNYETAFKHLNSSSHDIVLGLDIEKCNMQRLLSEGVEGTGLAFIVFTEAITKMPGSPIWSVLFFVMLLCLGISTLFGNIEGVVVPLKDLKILSQKWPQEAVTGVTCIIAFIITLLFAQNSGLYWVTLFDTFAGSFPLLTIGLFEMIAVVYIYGIDRFNEDIKFMVGRKPSIFWQVTWRFISPLIVLVILVFYLVTQAQQKLTYLVWDPDSENFPSLASVPYPSWINVIIFILAGIPSAFLIPYLIALVFEGLPLLYLELAIGQRLRKGSIGVWTSISPLLGGVGMASMIVSFCVSLFYNTIIAWVLWYFFHSFQDPLPWSQCPLNENSTGYNEECEKSTPVNYFWYRNTLNITPDIETSGSLQWWLVVCLATAWSVVYICFIRGIDSMGKAVYVTATFPYLVLTIFLIRGLTLEGATDGLLYLFTPDWNTLMNPQVWLDAATQIFFSLSVAFGGLISFASYNEEKNNCERDALIVGIINSATSLYASISVFAILGFKATNAYKSCLNQNILTLTNDFEIPDKDITLENYDEWITKLNSTYPDAIASLRECELQTFLDQTASGTGLAFIAFTEAVIEMPGSQVWSILFFVMLFTLGLSSMFGNMEGVITPLKDLNVVPKWIPQEVTSGILCLVSFLVALIFTQGSGNYWVEVFNGYVGSVPLLIIAFFEIISVSYIYGIRNFSDDLDYMNGSRPNIFWKACWLVISPVMLLMVFVAYVILQAQKHPTYPTWNPEYEFFPQTESKPYPDWVFAIIILLCVIPLLPIPVVALYHLMCRLSRRRSNQSYPNAYSNDGFQIETQNTSTQSA
;
A
#
# COMPACT_ATOMS: atom_id res chain seq x y z
N MET A 1 10.88 -23.50 23.27
CA MET A 1 9.54 -23.13 22.77
C MET A 1 9.53 -23.31 21.26
N LYS A 2 8.68 -24.17 20.70
CA LYS A 2 8.53 -24.31 19.25
C LYS A 2 7.59 -23.19 18.75
N LEU A 3 8.14 -22.07 18.29
CA LEU A 3 7.42 -21.05 17.51
C LEU A 3 7.21 -21.58 16.08
N VAL A 4 6.44 -22.65 15.91
CA VAL A 4 6.09 -23.19 14.59
C VAL A 4 4.57 -23.18 14.49
N LEU A 5 4.04 -22.57 13.44
CA LEU A 5 2.61 -22.58 13.14
C LEU A 5 2.25 -23.97 12.54
N PRO A 6 1.45 -24.87 13.15
CA PRO A 6 0.92 -26.00 12.41
C PRO A 6 0.16 -25.62 11.16
N ASN A 7 0.49 -26.42 10.17
CA ASN A 7 0.11 -26.29 8.79
C ASN A 7 -0.51 -27.64 8.37
N PRO A 8 -1.82 -27.86 8.63
CA PRO A 8 -2.48 -29.12 8.38
C PRO A 8 -2.51 -29.46 6.90
N GLY A 9 -2.44 -30.74 6.57
CA GLY A 9 -2.39 -31.23 5.19
C GLY A 9 -1.09 -30.87 4.45
N LEU A 10 -0.05 -30.36 5.13
CA LEU A 10 1.22 -30.05 4.48
C LEU A 10 1.84 -31.30 3.83
N GLU A 11 1.82 -32.44 4.53
CA GLU A 11 2.36 -33.71 4.02
C GLU A 11 1.64 -34.23 2.77
N GLU A 12 0.34 -33.91 2.61
CA GLU A 12 -0.43 -34.28 1.42
C GLU A 12 -0.13 -33.35 0.22
N ARG A 13 0.32 -32.12 0.50
CA ARG A 13 0.62 -31.11 -0.52
C ARG A 13 2.06 -31.14 -1.01
N ILE A 14 2.99 -31.58 -0.17
CA ILE A 14 4.41 -31.69 -0.51
C ILE A 14 4.72 -33.13 -0.95
N PRO A 15 5.61 -33.31 -1.94
CA PRO A 15 6.12 -34.65 -2.24
C PRO A 15 6.86 -35.23 -1.02
N SER A 16 6.59 -36.49 -0.70
CA SER A 16 7.38 -37.25 0.28
C SER A 16 8.79 -37.52 -0.26
N TYR A 17 9.72 -37.96 0.59
CA TYR A 17 11.09 -38.27 0.13
C TYR A 17 11.12 -39.41 -0.89
N GLU A 18 10.27 -40.43 -0.72
CA GLU A 18 10.15 -41.54 -1.68
C GLU A 18 9.51 -41.07 -2.99
N ASP A 19 8.48 -40.21 -2.92
CA ASP A 19 7.86 -39.63 -4.11
C ASP A 19 8.84 -38.77 -4.89
N LEU A 20 9.70 -38.01 -4.21
CA LEU A 20 10.74 -37.20 -4.86
C LEU A 20 11.71 -38.07 -5.66
N GLU A 21 12.23 -39.15 -5.08
CA GLU A 21 13.13 -40.08 -5.77
C GLU A 21 12.44 -40.77 -6.96
N ARG A 22 11.14 -41.04 -6.84
CA ARG A 22 10.32 -41.60 -7.92
C ARG A 22 10.09 -40.59 -9.04
N MET A 23 9.67 -39.37 -8.69
CA MET A 23 9.46 -38.26 -9.63
C MET A 23 10.74 -37.93 -10.40
N GLU A 24 11.92 -37.99 -9.77
CA GLU A 24 13.18 -37.75 -10.48
C GLU A 24 13.47 -38.78 -11.59
N LYS A 25 12.99 -40.02 -11.41
CA LYS A 25 13.09 -41.10 -12.42
C LYS A 25 11.98 -41.02 -13.47
N GLU A 26 10.74 -40.71 -13.06
CA GLU A 26 9.55 -40.69 -13.94
C GLU A 26 9.41 -39.36 -14.72
N GLU A 27 9.64 -38.20 -14.10
CA GLU A 27 9.58 -36.87 -14.74
C GLU A 27 10.82 -36.55 -15.59
N ALA A 28 11.60 -37.57 -15.97
CA ALA A 28 12.81 -37.38 -16.75
C ALA A 28 12.57 -36.88 -18.18
N GLU A 29 11.36 -37.12 -18.73
CA GLU A 29 11.00 -36.76 -20.10
C GLU A 29 10.13 -35.48 -20.21
N ASP A 30 9.31 -35.16 -19.19
CA ASP A 30 8.30 -34.08 -19.28
C ASP A 30 8.77 -32.70 -18.76
N ARG A 31 9.78 -32.66 -17.88
CA ARG A 31 10.28 -31.40 -17.28
C ARG A 31 11.65 -31.01 -17.84
N PRO A 32 11.89 -29.72 -18.16
CA PRO A 32 13.19 -29.27 -18.60
C PRO A 32 14.23 -29.40 -17.46
N LYS A 33 15.44 -29.84 -17.81
CA LYS A 33 16.58 -30.04 -16.91
C LYS A 33 17.79 -29.23 -17.39
N TRP A 34 18.72 -28.96 -16.49
CA TRP A 34 20.02 -28.42 -16.84
C TRP A 34 20.87 -29.50 -17.54
N ASP A 35 21.58 -29.12 -18.62
CA ASP A 35 22.48 -30.01 -19.34
C ASP A 35 23.68 -30.41 -18.45
N ASN A 36 24.16 -29.46 -17.64
CA ASN A 36 25.23 -29.69 -16.67
C ASN A 36 25.20 -28.64 -15.53
N LYS A 37 26.01 -28.88 -14.50
CA LYS A 37 26.08 -28.00 -13.32
C LYS A 37 26.62 -26.60 -13.63
N ALA A 38 27.57 -26.50 -14.58
CA ALA A 38 28.16 -25.22 -14.96
C ALA A 38 27.12 -24.29 -15.59
N GLN A 39 26.21 -24.82 -16.40
CA GLN A 39 25.09 -24.08 -17.00
C GLN A 39 24.20 -23.45 -15.93
N TYR A 40 23.84 -24.19 -14.89
CA TYR A 40 23.06 -23.68 -13.76
C TYR A 40 23.80 -22.55 -13.02
N ILE A 41 25.07 -22.77 -12.66
CA ILE A 41 25.85 -21.77 -11.92
C ILE A 41 26.05 -20.51 -12.76
N LEU A 42 26.40 -20.63 -14.05
CA LEU A 42 26.53 -19.48 -14.95
C LEU A 42 25.21 -18.73 -15.13
N THR A 43 24.08 -19.43 -15.14
CA THR A 43 22.75 -18.79 -15.16
C THR A 43 22.47 -17.99 -13.90
N CYS A 44 22.76 -18.56 -12.73
CA CYS A 44 22.58 -17.84 -11.46
C CYS A 44 23.54 -16.65 -11.36
N VAL A 45 24.81 -16.83 -11.74
CA VAL A 45 25.81 -15.75 -11.80
C VAL A 45 25.36 -14.64 -12.75
N GLY A 46 24.88 -14.98 -13.95
CA GLY A 46 24.37 -14.00 -14.91
C GLY A 46 23.10 -13.28 -14.43
N PHE A 47 22.28 -13.92 -13.59
CA PHE A 47 21.09 -13.30 -13.03
C PHE A 47 21.42 -12.34 -11.87
N CYS A 48 22.33 -12.71 -10.97
CA CYS A 48 22.78 -11.85 -9.87
C CYS A 48 23.68 -10.71 -10.38
N ILE A 49 24.52 -10.98 -11.38
CA ILE A 49 25.50 -10.01 -11.87
C ILE A 49 24.94 -9.27 -13.07
N GLY A 50 24.13 -8.27 -12.76
CA GLY A 50 23.55 -7.36 -13.74
C GLY A 50 24.30 -6.05 -13.89
N ILE A 51 23.71 -5.17 -14.69
CA ILE A 51 24.27 -3.84 -15.01
C ILE A 51 24.39 -2.95 -13.76
N GLY A 52 23.56 -3.18 -12.74
CA GLY A 52 23.65 -2.51 -11.45
C GLY A 52 25.01 -2.67 -10.75
N ASN A 53 25.74 -3.77 -10.96
CA ASN A 53 27.09 -3.93 -10.39
C ASN A 53 28.15 -3.03 -11.06
N VAL A 54 27.89 -2.58 -12.30
CA VAL A 54 28.83 -1.77 -13.09
C VAL A 54 28.58 -0.28 -12.88
N TRP A 55 27.34 0.18 -12.69
CA TRP A 55 27.06 1.61 -12.49
C TRP A 55 26.45 1.98 -11.14
N ARG A 56 25.56 1.15 -10.57
CA ARG A 56 24.81 1.52 -9.35
C ARG A 56 25.68 1.32 -8.14
N PHE A 57 26.36 0.18 -8.06
CA PHE A 57 27.27 -0.12 -6.94
C PHE A 57 28.42 0.89 -6.82
N PRO A 58 29.17 1.25 -7.89
CA PRO A 58 30.24 2.24 -7.77
C PRO A 58 29.74 3.64 -7.40
N TYR A 59 28.56 4.03 -7.89
CA TYR A 59 27.88 5.27 -7.53
C TYR A 59 27.47 5.30 -6.04
N LEU A 60 26.90 4.21 -5.52
CA LEU A 60 26.57 4.09 -4.10
C LEU A 60 27.82 4.12 -3.22
N CYS A 61 28.92 3.52 -3.67
CA CYS A 61 30.21 3.67 -2.99
C CYS A 61 30.63 5.15 -2.97
N GLN A 62 30.45 5.88 -4.06
CA GLN A 62 30.90 7.29 -4.16
C GLN A 62 30.09 8.21 -3.25
N SER A 63 28.77 8.05 -3.25
CA SER A 63 27.83 8.91 -2.51
C SER A 63 27.87 8.67 -1.00
N HIS A 64 28.23 7.47 -0.54
CA HIS A 64 28.25 7.07 0.87
C HIS A 64 29.67 6.91 1.43
N GLY A 65 30.58 7.84 1.12
CA GLY A 65 31.88 7.91 1.77
C GLY A 65 32.93 6.90 1.27
N GLY A 66 32.84 6.51 -0.01
CA GLY A 66 33.81 5.65 -0.69
C GLY A 66 33.90 4.27 -0.05
N GLY A 67 35.03 4.02 0.61
CA GLY A 67 35.32 2.74 1.25
C GLY A 67 34.43 2.45 2.47
N ALA A 68 33.75 3.46 3.02
CA ALA A 68 32.84 3.30 4.13
C ALA A 68 31.63 2.42 3.75
N PHE A 69 31.05 2.62 2.56
CA PHE A 69 29.91 1.84 2.07
C PHE A 69 30.18 0.33 1.95
N LEU A 70 31.43 -0.06 1.67
CA LEU A 70 31.83 -1.47 1.56
C LEU A 70 31.64 -2.23 2.88
N ILE A 71 31.71 -1.55 4.02
CA ILE A 71 31.58 -2.17 5.34
C ILE A 71 30.12 -2.63 5.58
N PRO A 72 29.09 -1.75 5.55
CA PRO A 72 27.69 -2.18 5.61
C PRO A 72 27.33 -3.21 4.53
N TYR A 73 27.79 -2.99 3.28
CA TYR A 73 27.49 -3.91 2.18
C TYR A 73 27.97 -5.34 2.46
N LEU A 74 29.23 -5.54 2.87
CA LEU A 74 29.77 -6.87 3.14
C LEU A 74 29.12 -7.54 4.36
N ILE A 75 28.77 -6.76 5.38
CA ILE A 75 28.06 -7.27 6.57
C ILE A 75 26.67 -7.78 6.17
N LEU A 76 25.90 -6.97 5.44
CA LEU A 76 24.54 -7.32 5.01
C LEU A 76 24.56 -8.45 3.97
N LEU A 77 25.55 -8.49 3.07
CA LEU A 77 25.74 -9.57 2.12
C LEU A 77 25.82 -10.94 2.81
N VAL A 78 26.54 -11.03 3.94
CA VAL A 78 26.73 -12.28 4.69
C VAL A 78 25.59 -12.57 5.67
N LEU A 79 25.03 -11.54 6.33
CA LEU A 79 24.03 -11.72 7.39
C LEU A 79 22.58 -11.75 6.87
N GLU A 80 22.33 -11.25 5.66
CA GLU A 80 20.99 -11.11 5.06
C GLU A 80 20.95 -11.80 3.69
N GLY A 81 21.80 -11.38 2.75
CA GLY A 81 21.81 -11.92 1.38
C GLY A 81 22.05 -13.44 1.32
N MET A 82 23.13 -13.91 1.93
CA MET A 82 23.51 -15.33 1.90
C MET A 82 22.46 -16.26 2.55
N PRO A 83 21.89 -15.95 3.74
CA PRO A 83 20.78 -16.71 4.31
C PRO A 83 19.53 -16.78 3.44
N LEU A 84 19.07 -15.66 2.87
CA LEU A 84 17.89 -15.68 1.98
C LEU A 84 18.17 -16.46 0.68
N LEU A 85 19.35 -16.29 0.09
CA LEU A 85 19.74 -17.01 -1.12
C LEU A 85 19.72 -18.53 -0.93
N LEU A 86 20.29 -19.02 0.19
CA LEU A 86 20.24 -20.45 0.50
C LEU A 86 18.80 -20.94 0.72
N LEU A 87 17.95 -20.12 1.32
CA LEU A 87 16.55 -20.43 1.56
C LEU A 87 15.79 -20.61 0.24
N GLU A 88 15.93 -19.68 -0.71
CA GLU A 88 15.31 -19.77 -2.05
C GLU A 88 15.81 -21.01 -2.83
N PHE A 89 17.12 -21.26 -2.82
CA PHE A 89 17.69 -22.43 -3.51
C PHE A 89 17.17 -23.74 -2.94
N ALA A 90 17.20 -23.89 -1.61
CA ALA A 90 16.80 -25.12 -0.97
C ALA A 90 15.28 -25.37 -1.12
N ILE A 91 14.44 -24.34 -1.00
CA ILE A 91 12.99 -24.51 -1.10
C ILE A 91 12.54 -24.83 -2.54
N GLY A 92 13.14 -24.17 -3.55
CA GLY A 92 12.88 -24.46 -4.96
C GLY A 92 13.27 -25.89 -5.34
N GLN A 93 14.46 -26.34 -4.90
CA GLN A 93 14.94 -27.70 -5.15
C GLN A 93 14.07 -28.75 -4.45
N ARG A 94 13.68 -28.52 -3.19
CA ARG A 94 12.89 -29.46 -2.38
C ARG A 94 11.45 -29.63 -2.86
N LEU A 95 10.80 -28.54 -3.27
CA LEU A 95 9.38 -28.56 -3.66
C LEU A 95 9.17 -28.70 -5.17
N ARG A 96 10.22 -28.61 -5.98
CA ARG A 96 10.17 -28.89 -7.42
C ARG A 96 9.13 -28.01 -8.14
N LYS A 97 8.88 -26.77 -7.71
CA LYS A 97 7.92 -25.83 -8.33
C LYS A 97 8.53 -24.44 -8.53
N GLY A 98 7.89 -23.61 -9.35
CA GLY A 98 8.22 -22.18 -9.46
C GLY A 98 7.74 -21.38 -8.24
N SER A 99 8.01 -20.07 -8.22
CA SER A 99 7.74 -19.20 -7.06
C SER A 99 6.29 -19.31 -6.54
N VAL A 100 5.28 -19.05 -7.38
CA VAL A 100 3.86 -19.16 -6.96
C VAL A 100 3.50 -20.58 -6.50
N GLY A 101 3.96 -21.60 -7.21
CA GLY A 101 3.72 -22.99 -6.85
C GLY A 101 4.32 -23.38 -5.50
N VAL A 102 5.52 -22.90 -5.18
CA VAL A 102 6.20 -23.13 -3.89
C VAL A 102 5.38 -22.57 -2.74
N TRP A 103 5.06 -21.28 -2.79
CA TRP A 103 4.37 -20.61 -1.69
C TRP A 103 2.96 -21.17 -1.48
N ARG A 104 2.24 -21.46 -2.57
CA ARG A 104 0.92 -22.10 -2.53
C ARG A 104 0.95 -23.51 -1.94
N THR A 105 2.01 -24.28 -2.22
CA THR A 105 2.18 -25.64 -1.67
C THR A 105 2.50 -25.61 -0.18
N ILE A 106 3.35 -24.69 0.27
CA ILE A 106 3.63 -24.48 1.70
C ILE A 106 2.33 -24.14 2.40
N ASN A 107 1.64 -23.07 2.00
CA ASN A 107 0.32 -22.74 2.50
C ASN A 107 -0.46 -21.96 1.43
N PRO A 108 -1.68 -22.36 1.06
CA PRO A 108 -2.49 -21.65 0.06
C PRO A 108 -2.63 -20.13 0.32
N TYR A 109 -2.62 -19.68 1.57
CA TYR A 109 -2.70 -18.27 1.94
C TYR A 109 -1.43 -17.46 1.60
N LEU A 110 -0.29 -18.12 1.41
CA LEU A 110 0.98 -17.49 1.05
C LEU A 110 1.16 -17.30 -0.46
N THR A 111 0.15 -17.64 -1.26
CA THR A 111 0.17 -17.44 -2.73
C THR A 111 0.49 -15.98 -3.11
N GLY A 112 0.13 -15.01 -2.26
CA GLY A 112 0.44 -13.60 -2.45
C GLY A 112 1.95 -13.29 -2.56
N ILE A 113 2.82 -14.03 -1.87
CA ILE A 113 4.29 -13.86 -1.96
C ILE A 113 4.75 -14.10 -3.40
N GLY A 114 4.32 -15.20 -4.00
CA GLY A 114 4.71 -15.54 -5.38
C GLY A 114 4.11 -14.60 -6.42
N ILE A 115 2.89 -14.08 -6.20
CA ILE A 115 2.27 -13.08 -7.09
C ILE A 115 3.04 -11.75 -6.99
N ALA A 116 3.42 -11.33 -5.78
CA ALA A 116 4.22 -10.13 -5.57
C ALA A 116 5.60 -10.25 -6.24
N SER A 117 6.29 -11.38 -6.10
CA SER A 117 7.55 -11.66 -6.81
C SER A 117 7.40 -11.60 -8.33
N MET A 118 6.29 -12.13 -8.87
CA MET A 118 5.98 -12.06 -10.31
C MET A 118 5.79 -10.61 -10.78
N LEU A 119 5.05 -9.80 -10.02
CA LEU A 119 4.81 -8.39 -10.35
C LEU A 119 6.11 -7.58 -10.30
N VAL A 120 6.95 -7.79 -9.27
CA VAL A 120 8.23 -7.10 -9.17
C VAL A 120 9.17 -7.51 -10.31
N SER A 121 9.25 -8.81 -10.64
CA SER A 121 10.03 -9.30 -11.78
C SER A 121 9.59 -8.67 -13.11
N LEU A 122 8.28 -8.48 -13.29
CA LEU A 122 7.73 -7.78 -14.46
C LEU A 122 8.14 -6.30 -14.44
N LEU A 123 7.85 -5.56 -13.36
CA LEU A 123 8.16 -4.13 -13.26
C LEU A 123 9.64 -3.83 -13.48
N VAL A 124 10.52 -4.62 -12.86
CA VAL A 124 11.96 -4.47 -13.04
C VAL A 124 12.39 -4.86 -14.44
N GLY A 125 11.81 -5.91 -15.02
CA GLY A 125 12.09 -6.34 -16.39
C GLY A 125 11.72 -5.27 -17.43
N LEU A 126 10.66 -4.49 -17.20
CA LEU A 126 10.22 -3.43 -18.11
C LEU A 126 11.27 -2.32 -18.27
N TYR A 127 11.75 -1.74 -17.16
CA TYR A 127 12.73 -0.65 -17.26
C TYR A 127 14.13 -1.18 -17.61
N TYR A 128 14.52 -2.37 -17.15
CA TYR A 128 15.80 -2.99 -17.54
C TYR A 128 15.90 -3.18 -19.05
N ASN A 129 14.82 -3.63 -19.69
CA ASN A 129 14.84 -3.80 -21.14
C ASN A 129 14.87 -2.46 -21.91
N THR A 130 14.46 -1.36 -21.26
CA THR A 130 14.66 -0.01 -21.80
C THR A 130 16.13 0.42 -21.74
N LEU A 131 16.82 0.11 -20.64
CA LEU A 131 18.27 0.34 -20.54
C LEU A 131 19.03 -0.45 -21.62
N MET A 132 18.56 -1.66 -21.93
CA MET A 132 19.07 -2.45 -23.05
C MET A 132 18.88 -1.79 -24.41
N ALA A 133 17.75 -1.13 -24.63
CA ALA A 133 17.51 -0.34 -25.84
C ALA A 133 18.51 0.81 -25.97
N TRP A 134 18.83 1.50 -24.87
CA TRP A 134 19.84 2.57 -24.86
C TRP A 134 21.25 2.03 -25.12
N ILE A 135 21.61 0.88 -24.55
CA ILE A 135 22.89 0.21 -24.84
C ILE A 135 23.00 -0.18 -26.32
N LEU A 136 21.93 -0.70 -26.93
CA LEU A 136 21.90 -1.02 -28.36
C LEU A 136 22.07 0.24 -29.23
N TRP A 137 21.43 1.36 -28.87
CA TRP A 137 21.60 2.63 -29.56
C TRP A 137 23.08 3.07 -29.60
N TYR A 138 23.77 3.01 -28.47
CA TYR A 138 25.19 3.35 -28.40
C TYR A 138 26.09 2.34 -29.13
N LEU A 139 25.75 1.05 -29.08
CA LEU A 139 26.48 0.01 -29.79
C LEU A 139 26.42 0.24 -31.32
N PHE A 140 25.24 0.54 -31.87
CA PHE A 140 25.09 0.83 -33.30
C PHE A 140 25.86 2.09 -33.72
N ASN A 141 25.94 3.08 -32.84
CA ASN A 141 26.71 4.32 -33.08
C ASN A 141 28.22 4.18 -32.83
N SER A 142 28.71 3.01 -32.39
CA SER A 142 30.13 2.80 -32.07
C SER A 142 30.99 2.39 -33.28
N PHE A 143 30.40 2.00 -34.41
CA PHE A 143 31.12 1.49 -35.58
C PHE A 143 31.64 2.58 -36.54
N GLN A 144 31.98 3.75 -36.02
CA GLN A 144 32.47 4.88 -36.81
C GLN A 144 33.60 5.64 -36.09
N ASP A 145 34.51 6.23 -36.86
CA ASP A 145 35.61 7.07 -36.39
C ASP A 145 35.56 8.41 -37.16
N PRO A 146 35.33 9.56 -36.49
CA PRO A 146 35.21 9.76 -35.04
C PRO A 146 33.87 9.29 -34.44
N LEU A 147 33.86 8.95 -33.15
CA LEU A 147 32.63 8.64 -32.41
C LEU A 147 31.69 9.86 -32.37
N PRO A 148 30.36 9.66 -32.43
CA PRO A 148 29.41 10.77 -32.60
C PRO A 148 29.32 11.71 -31.39
N TRP A 149 29.74 11.27 -30.20
CA TRP A 149 29.80 12.11 -28.98
C TRP A 149 31.18 12.77 -28.75
N THR A 150 32.05 12.81 -29.77
CA THR A 150 33.40 13.41 -29.67
C THR A 150 33.40 14.93 -29.86
N HIS A 151 32.50 15.46 -30.69
CA HIS A 151 32.49 16.87 -31.09
C HIS A 151 31.08 17.47 -31.00
N CYS A 152 31.00 18.76 -30.67
CA CYS A 152 29.73 19.48 -30.71
C CYS A 152 29.27 19.71 -32.17
N PRO A 153 27.97 19.58 -32.45
CA PRO A 153 27.43 19.97 -33.75
C PRO A 153 27.48 21.50 -33.91
N LEU A 154 27.53 21.93 -35.18
CA LEU A 154 27.36 23.34 -35.54
C LEU A 154 25.87 23.71 -35.58
N ASN A 155 25.55 24.96 -35.23
CA ASN A 155 24.22 25.54 -35.37
C ASN A 155 23.74 25.51 -36.84
N GLY A 156 22.43 25.73 -37.06
CA GLY A 156 21.83 25.72 -38.41
C GLY A 156 22.54 26.64 -39.43
N ASN A 157 23.15 27.72 -38.96
CA ASN A 157 23.92 28.68 -39.77
C ASN A 157 25.39 28.28 -40.03
N ARG A 158 25.86 27.17 -39.44
CA ARG A 158 27.23 26.61 -39.54
C ARG A 158 28.38 27.53 -39.13
N THR A 159 28.10 28.60 -38.39
CA THR A 159 29.10 29.58 -37.93
C THR A 159 29.61 29.31 -36.53
N GLU A 160 28.75 28.81 -35.65
CA GLU A 160 29.02 28.59 -34.23
C GLU A 160 28.57 27.19 -33.82
N PHE A 161 29.15 26.67 -32.74
CA PHE A 161 28.67 25.43 -32.11
C PHE A 161 27.34 25.68 -31.39
N VAL A 162 26.56 24.62 -31.22
CA VAL A 162 25.34 24.68 -30.40
C VAL A 162 25.70 25.14 -28.99
N SER A 163 25.07 26.23 -28.54
CA SER A 163 25.36 26.90 -27.27
C SER A 163 25.18 25.97 -26.07
N GLU A 164 24.16 25.11 -26.10
CA GLU A 164 23.91 24.08 -25.08
C GLU A 164 25.09 23.09 -24.98
N CYS A 165 25.63 22.65 -26.12
CA CYS A 165 26.76 21.72 -26.16
C CYS A 165 28.07 22.37 -25.67
N GLN A 166 28.26 23.67 -25.96
CA GLN A 166 29.44 24.41 -25.50
C GLN A 166 29.45 24.67 -23.99
N ARG A 167 28.29 24.99 -23.42
CA ARG A 167 28.15 25.28 -21.99
C ARG A 167 28.19 24.01 -21.12
N SER A 168 27.86 22.85 -21.69
CA SER A 168 27.89 21.55 -21.01
C SER A 168 29.08 20.68 -21.47
N SER A 169 28.82 19.53 -22.10
CA SER A 169 29.82 18.69 -22.71
C SER A 169 29.26 17.97 -23.94
N THR A 170 30.16 17.49 -24.81
CA THR A 170 29.75 16.76 -26.03
C THR A 170 29.01 15.46 -25.71
N VAL A 171 29.34 14.80 -24.59
CA VAL A 171 28.70 13.56 -24.15
C VAL A 171 27.35 13.81 -23.48
N ASP A 172 27.22 14.88 -22.68
CA ASP A 172 25.94 15.26 -22.06
C ASP A 172 24.93 15.64 -23.15
N TYR A 173 25.37 16.44 -24.13
CA TYR A 173 24.54 16.80 -25.27
C TYR A 173 24.10 15.57 -26.07
N PHE A 174 25.00 14.62 -26.33
CA PHE A 174 24.65 13.40 -27.03
C PHE A 174 23.61 12.56 -26.26
N PHE A 175 23.76 12.43 -24.93
CA PHE A 175 22.83 11.66 -24.12
C PHE A 175 21.45 12.35 -23.98
N TYR A 176 21.41 13.59 -23.51
CA TYR A 176 20.15 14.27 -23.20
C TYR A 176 19.40 14.77 -24.45
N ARG A 177 20.11 15.22 -25.50
CA ARG A 177 19.47 15.77 -26.71
C ARG A 177 19.38 14.78 -27.86
N VAL A 178 20.46 14.08 -28.17
CA VAL A 178 20.49 13.19 -29.35
C VAL A 178 19.85 11.82 -29.07
N THR A 179 20.16 11.21 -27.92
CA THR A 179 19.61 9.90 -27.56
C THR A 179 18.19 9.99 -27.02
N LEU A 180 17.97 10.84 -26.00
CA LEU A 180 16.71 10.88 -25.25
C LEU A 180 15.74 11.97 -25.72
N ASN A 181 16.26 13.07 -26.28
CA ASN A 181 15.51 14.28 -26.59
C ASN A 181 14.66 14.77 -25.39
N SER A 182 15.31 14.88 -24.22
CA SER A 182 14.64 15.01 -22.93
C SER A 182 13.91 16.35 -22.75
N THR A 183 12.68 16.30 -22.24
CA THR A 183 11.86 17.49 -21.89
C THR A 183 12.28 18.08 -20.54
N ARG A 184 11.80 19.30 -20.25
CA ARG A 184 12.11 20.03 -19.01
C ARG A 184 11.30 19.56 -17.79
N SER A 185 10.30 18.71 -17.99
CA SER A 185 9.52 18.15 -16.88
C SER A 185 8.99 16.77 -17.24
N ILE A 186 8.59 16.01 -16.22
CA ILE A 186 7.89 14.74 -16.43
C ILE A 186 6.46 14.93 -16.98
N ASP A 187 5.84 16.08 -16.74
CA ASP A 187 4.49 16.43 -17.23
C ASP A 187 4.46 16.66 -18.74
N ASP A 188 5.53 17.23 -19.28
CA ASP A 188 5.68 17.37 -20.73
C ASP A 188 6.19 16.05 -21.33
N SER A 189 5.25 15.20 -21.71
CA SER A 189 5.55 13.92 -22.37
C SER A 189 6.14 14.08 -23.78
N GLY A 190 5.97 15.24 -24.43
CA GLY A 190 6.37 15.48 -25.80
C GLY A 190 5.70 14.52 -26.79
N GLY A 191 6.46 13.54 -27.29
CA GLY A 191 6.00 12.50 -28.21
C GLY A 191 6.86 11.24 -28.14
N MET A 192 6.60 10.26 -29.01
CA MET A 192 7.41 9.03 -29.07
C MET A 192 8.70 9.26 -29.87
N HIS A 193 9.85 9.00 -29.23
CA HIS A 193 11.14 9.09 -29.89
C HIS A 193 11.45 7.80 -30.68
N TRP A 194 11.13 7.82 -31.98
CA TRP A 194 11.21 6.65 -32.87
C TRP A 194 12.53 5.87 -32.86
N PRO A 195 13.73 6.50 -32.79
CA PRO A 195 14.98 5.74 -32.71
C PRO A 195 15.05 4.80 -31.50
N ILE A 196 14.53 5.25 -30.35
CA ILE A 196 14.49 4.44 -29.13
C ILE A 196 13.41 3.36 -29.24
N VAL A 197 12.25 3.64 -29.85
CA VAL A 197 11.21 2.63 -30.11
C VAL A 197 11.75 1.46 -30.95
N VAL A 198 12.54 1.75 -31.99
CA VAL A 198 13.17 0.71 -32.82
C VAL A 198 14.18 -0.11 -32.02
N CYS A 199 15.02 0.55 -31.22
CA CYS A 199 15.98 -0.15 -30.34
C CYS A 199 15.28 -1.00 -29.27
N LEU A 200 14.14 -0.54 -28.76
CA LEU A 200 13.33 -1.24 -27.78
C LEU A 200 12.66 -2.49 -28.37
N LEU A 201 12.14 -2.39 -29.59
CA LEU A 201 11.63 -3.53 -30.34
C LEU A 201 12.74 -4.57 -30.59
N ALA A 202 13.94 -4.11 -30.96
CA ALA A 202 15.09 -4.98 -31.14
C ALA A 202 15.49 -5.67 -29.82
N ALA A 203 15.52 -4.94 -28.70
CA ALA A 203 15.82 -5.48 -27.38
C ALA A 203 14.83 -6.60 -26.97
N TRP A 204 13.52 -6.34 -27.07
CA TRP A 204 12.49 -7.36 -26.79
C TRP A 204 12.56 -8.57 -27.71
N THR A 205 12.89 -8.36 -28.99
CA THR A 205 13.07 -9.44 -29.96
C THR A 205 14.27 -10.32 -29.60
N ILE A 206 15.40 -9.73 -29.20
CA ILE A 206 16.59 -10.48 -28.74
C ILE A 206 16.24 -11.35 -27.52
N ILE A 207 15.55 -10.77 -26.53
CA ILE A 207 15.13 -11.51 -25.33
C ILE A 207 14.20 -12.67 -25.69
N TRP A 208 13.21 -12.43 -26.55
CA TRP A 208 12.30 -13.47 -27.00
C TRP A 208 13.03 -14.62 -27.72
N ILE A 209 13.97 -14.31 -28.63
CA ILE A 209 14.77 -15.32 -29.33
C ILE A 209 15.62 -16.15 -28.36
N CYS A 210 16.31 -15.49 -27.43
CA CYS A 210 17.18 -16.18 -26.48
C CYS A 210 16.41 -17.06 -25.48
N TYR A 211 15.18 -16.68 -25.12
CA TYR A 211 14.36 -17.39 -24.12
C TYR A 211 13.16 -18.16 -24.75
N ILE A 212 13.16 -18.37 -26.06
CA ILE A 212 12.00 -18.92 -26.79
C ILE A 212 11.50 -20.27 -26.24
N ARG A 213 12.40 -21.17 -25.81
CA ARG A 213 12.05 -22.46 -25.17
C ARG A 213 12.48 -22.54 -23.70
N GLY A 214 12.49 -21.39 -23.01
CA GLY A 214 12.91 -21.29 -21.61
C GLY A 214 14.36 -21.70 -21.40
N ILE A 215 14.63 -22.46 -20.33
CA ILE A 215 15.99 -22.84 -19.91
C ILE A 215 16.81 -23.61 -20.96
N SER A 216 16.14 -24.33 -21.87
CA SER A 216 16.81 -25.11 -22.91
C SER A 216 17.56 -24.26 -23.94
N THR A 217 17.10 -23.03 -24.17
CA THR A 217 17.75 -22.06 -25.08
C THR A 217 18.56 -21.03 -24.30
N SER A 218 18.03 -20.51 -23.19
CA SER A 218 18.73 -19.50 -22.39
C SER A 218 19.99 -20.08 -21.73
N GLY A 219 19.96 -21.34 -21.32
CA GLY A 219 21.12 -22.04 -20.79
C GLY A 219 22.25 -22.22 -21.82
N LYS A 220 21.99 -22.11 -23.12
CA LYS A 220 23.06 -22.11 -24.15
C LYS A 220 23.58 -20.70 -24.38
N ALA A 221 22.69 -19.71 -24.39
CA ALA A 221 23.06 -18.31 -24.50
C ALA A 221 23.97 -17.85 -23.34
N VAL A 222 23.72 -18.36 -22.13
CA VAL A 222 24.42 -17.91 -20.92
C VAL A 222 25.92 -18.19 -20.89
N TYR A 223 26.39 -19.22 -21.61
CA TYR A 223 27.83 -19.47 -21.73
C TYR A 223 28.56 -18.27 -22.34
N VAL A 224 27.93 -17.59 -23.30
CA VAL A 224 28.50 -16.38 -23.90
C VAL A 224 28.20 -15.19 -23.01
N THR A 225 26.94 -15.00 -22.61
CA THR A 225 26.51 -13.77 -21.95
C THR A 225 27.02 -13.63 -20.51
N ALA A 226 27.36 -14.73 -19.82
CA ALA A 226 27.96 -14.68 -18.49
C ALA A 226 29.50 -14.64 -18.51
N ILE A 227 30.18 -15.26 -19.49
CA ILE A 227 31.65 -15.31 -19.52
C ILE A 227 32.25 -14.06 -20.16
N LEU A 228 31.67 -13.57 -21.26
CA LEU A 228 32.20 -12.42 -21.99
C LEU A 228 32.39 -11.17 -21.11
N PRO A 229 31.46 -10.81 -20.22
CA PRO A 229 31.64 -9.66 -19.34
C PRO A 229 32.89 -9.73 -18.45
N TYR A 230 33.22 -10.90 -17.91
CA TYR A 230 34.43 -11.06 -17.09
C TYR A 230 35.71 -10.87 -17.89
N ILE A 231 35.74 -11.38 -19.13
CA ILE A 231 36.89 -11.18 -20.03
C ILE A 231 37.05 -9.69 -20.33
N VAL A 232 35.97 -9.01 -20.67
CA VAL A 232 35.99 -7.59 -21.01
C VAL A 232 36.38 -6.74 -19.79
N LEU A 233 35.84 -7.01 -18.60
CA LEU A 233 36.27 -6.34 -17.37
C LEU A 233 37.76 -6.55 -17.09
N GLY A 234 38.30 -7.75 -17.35
CA GLY A 234 39.75 -8.03 -17.30
C GLY A 234 40.57 -7.14 -18.22
N ILE A 235 40.13 -7.00 -19.46
CA ILE A 235 40.78 -6.12 -20.45
C ILE A 235 40.71 -4.66 -19.99
N PHE A 236 39.55 -4.20 -19.51
CA PHE A 236 39.38 -2.84 -19.00
C PHE A 236 40.17 -2.58 -17.73
N LEU A 237 40.38 -3.57 -16.85
CA LEU A 237 41.22 -3.40 -15.67
C LEU A 237 42.68 -3.15 -16.07
N ILE A 238 43.23 -4.00 -16.95
CA ILE A 238 44.62 -3.85 -17.42
C ILE A 238 44.76 -2.48 -18.09
N ARG A 239 43.83 -2.11 -18.97
CA ARG A 239 43.86 -0.82 -19.64
C ARG A 239 43.72 0.33 -18.65
N GLY A 240 42.75 0.28 -17.75
CA GLY A 240 42.49 1.29 -16.74
C GLY A 240 43.70 1.55 -15.85
N LEU A 241 44.39 0.50 -15.39
CA LEU A 241 45.63 0.63 -14.60
C LEU A 241 46.79 1.26 -15.38
N THR A 242 46.81 1.17 -16.72
CA THR A 242 47.83 1.84 -17.54
C THR A 242 47.56 3.33 -17.79
N LEU A 243 46.37 3.82 -17.44
CA LEU A 243 46.01 5.22 -17.65
C LEU A 243 46.55 6.11 -16.52
N LYS A 244 46.90 7.35 -16.86
CA LYS A 244 47.37 8.36 -15.89
C LYS A 244 46.27 8.63 -14.85
N GLY A 245 46.62 8.65 -13.56
CA GLY A 245 45.65 8.98 -12.50
C GLY A 245 44.76 7.84 -11.99
N ALA A 246 44.90 6.62 -12.52
CA ALA A 246 44.13 5.46 -12.08
C ALA A 246 44.27 5.14 -10.57
N LEU A 247 45.49 5.27 -10.04
CA LEU A 247 45.77 5.06 -8.61
C LEU A 247 45.04 6.05 -7.70
N SER A 248 44.81 7.29 -8.16
CA SER A 248 44.07 8.30 -7.38
C SER A 248 42.62 7.89 -7.19
N GLY A 249 41.97 7.35 -8.22
CA GLY A 249 40.61 6.83 -8.14
C GLY A 249 40.49 5.58 -7.25
N ILE A 250 41.43 4.63 -7.36
CA ILE A 250 41.47 3.45 -6.47
C ILE A 250 41.67 3.89 -5.01
N LYS A 251 42.58 4.84 -4.77
CA LYS A 251 42.82 5.36 -3.43
C LYS A 251 41.56 6.00 -2.85
N PHE A 252 40.82 6.75 -3.66
CA PHE A 252 39.54 7.33 -3.26
C PHE A 252 38.51 6.24 -2.88
N LEU A 253 38.37 5.18 -3.69
CA LEU A 253 37.46 4.06 -3.40
C LEU A 253 37.75 3.37 -2.06
N PHE A 254 39.03 3.21 -1.69
CA PHE A 254 39.41 2.49 -0.46
C PHE A 254 39.72 3.39 0.74
N THR A 255 39.51 4.70 0.65
CA THR A 255 39.64 5.62 1.79
C THR A 255 38.26 5.78 2.45
N PRO A 256 38.01 5.20 3.64
CA PRO A 256 36.69 5.25 4.25
C PRO A 256 36.44 6.57 4.98
N ASP A 257 35.30 7.21 4.72
CA ASP A 257 34.76 8.26 5.61
C ASP A 257 33.88 7.62 6.69
N VAL A 258 34.42 7.51 7.90
CA VAL A 258 33.76 6.84 9.03
C VAL A 258 32.52 7.60 9.51
N ASN A 259 32.36 8.88 9.15
CA ASN A 259 31.19 9.65 9.55
C ASN A 259 29.91 9.17 8.84
N GLU A 260 30.02 8.70 7.59
CA GLU A 260 28.89 8.18 6.83
C GLU A 260 28.32 6.89 7.43
N LEU A 261 29.09 6.11 8.20
CA LEU A 261 28.58 4.91 8.86
C LEU A 261 27.51 5.21 9.92
N LYS A 262 27.41 6.46 10.40
CA LYS A 262 26.34 6.90 11.33
C LYS A 262 25.05 7.25 10.59
N ASN A 263 25.10 7.42 9.28
CA ASN A 263 23.94 7.80 8.47
C ASN A 263 23.05 6.57 8.22
N PRO A 264 21.77 6.59 8.63
CA PRO A 264 20.87 5.45 8.42
C PRO A 264 20.62 5.17 6.93
N LYS A 265 20.71 6.19 6.07
CA LYS A 265 20.54 6.04 4.61
C LYS A 265 21.62 5.13 4.00
N THR A 266 22.85 5.18 4.51
CA THR A 266 23.96 4.34 4.05
C THR A 266 23.69 2.85 4.27
N TRP A 267 23.12 2.49 5.43
CA TRP A 267 22.75 1.10 5.74
C TRP A 267 21.54 0.61 4.93
N LEU A 268 20.57 1.50 4.71
CA LEU A 268 19.40 1.23 3.88
C LEU A 268 19.81 0.95 2.42
N ASP A 269 20.60 1.83 1.82
CA ASP A 269 21.03 1.69 0.43
C ASP A 269 21.93 0.46 0.26
N ALA A 270 22.77 0.14 1.27
CA ALA A 270 23.56 -1.09 1.29
C ALA A 270 22.68 -2.36 1.33
N GLY A 271 21.64 -2.38 2.16
CA GLY A 271 20.71 -3.52 2.28
C GLY A 271 19.87 -3.71 1.02
N ALA A 272 19.27 -2.64 0.50
CA ALA A 272 18.54 -2.67 -0.77
C ALA A 272 19.44 -3.13 -1.93
N GLN A 273 20.71 -2.69 -1.95
CA GLN A 273 21.68 -3.14 -2.94
C GLN A 273 22.02 -4.63 -2.81
N VAL A 274 22.02 -5.22 -1.61
CA VAL A 274 22.22 -6.68 -1.43
C VAL A 274 21.07 -7.47 -2.02
N PHE A 275 19.82 -7.07 -1.76
CA PHE A 275 18.63 -7.68 -2.36
C PHE A 275 18.68 -7.62 -3.89
N TYR A 276 19.05 -6.46 -4.41
CA TYR A 276 19.15 -6.22 -5.83
C TYR A 276 20.32 -6.98 -6.48
N ALA A 277 21.49 -7.03 -5.85
CA ALA A 277 22.67 -7.70 -6.36
C ALA A 277 22.55 -9.23 -6.37
N PHE A 278 21.72 -9.81 -5.51
CA PHE A 278 21.40 -11.23 -5.57
C PHE A 278 20.14 -11.55 -6.37
N SER A 279 19.31 -10.56 -6.69
CA SER A 279 17.98 -10.76 -7.31
C SER A 279 17.07 -11.65 -6.43
N ILE A 280 17.18 -11.51 -5.11
CA ILE A 280 16.38 -12.23 -4.09
C ILE A 280 14.99 -11.62 -4.02
N ALA A 281 13.95 -12.43 -3.76
CA ALA A 281 12.54 -12.07 -3.73
C ALA A 281 11.90 -11.81 -5.12
N TRP A 282 12.64 -12.04 -6.20
CA TRP A 282 12.14 -11.90 -7.58
C TRP A 282 11.45 -13.19 -8.05
N GLY A 283 11.75 -14.33 -7.40
CA GLY A 283 11.16 -15.64 -7.71
C GLY A 283 11.83 -16.42 -8.84
N GLY A 284 12.73 -15.79 -9.62
CA GLY A 284 13.49 -16.46 -10.68
C GLY A 284 14.48 -17.53 -10.17
N LEU A 285 15.18 -17.25 -9.07
CA LEU A 285 16.14 -18.19 -8.46
C LEU A 285 15.47 -19.45 -7.91
N ILE A 286 14.26 -19.33 -7.35
CA ILE A 286 13.43 -20.47 -6.91
C ILE A 286 13.13 -21.38 -8.11
N SER A 287 12.70 -20.79 -9.23
CA SER A 287 12.44 -21.52 -10.47
C SER A 287 13.71 -22.21 -11.00
N PHE A 288 14.84 -21.51 -11.10
CA PHE A 288 16.10 -22.09 -11.58
C PHE A 288 16.60 -23.26 -10.71
N SER A 289 16.48 -23.14 -9.39
CA SER A 289 16.89 -24.19 -8.46
C SER A 289 15.99 -25.43 -8.54
N SER A 290 14.70 -25.25 -8.88
CA SER A 290 13.74 -26.36 -8.99
C SER A 290 14.07 -27.39 -10.09
N TYR A 291 14.87 -26.99 -11.08
CA TYR A 291 15.34 -27.84 -12.18
C TYR A 291 16.59 -28.69 -11.82
N ASN A 292 17.26 -28.41 -10.70
CA ASN A 292 18.41 -29.20 -10.26
C ASN A 292 18.00 -30.60 -9.79
N PRO A 293 18.89 -31.59 -9.83
CA PRO A 293 18.68 -32.88 -9.17
C PRO A 293 18.41 -32.72 -7.68
N ILE A 294 17.70 -33.67 -7.07
CA ILE A 294 17.32 -33.58 -5.64
C ILE A 294 18.54 -33.60 -4.73
N HIS A 295 19.54 -34.42 -5.04
CA HIS A 295 20.79 -34.55 -4.28
C HIS A 295 21.87 -33.54 -4.71
N ASN A 296 21.47 -32.35 -5.16
CA ASN A 296 22.39 -31.27 -5.47
C ASN A 296 22.76 -30.46 -4.20
N ASN A 297 24.03 -30.08 -4.07
CA ASN A 297 24.53 -29.35 -2.90
C ASN A 297 24.23 -27.84 -2.94
N CYS A 298 22.98 -27.48 -2.65
CA CYS A 298 22.51 -26.09 -2.64
C CYS A 298 23.26 -25.17 -1.65
N VAL A 299 23.81 -25.72 -0.56
CA VAL A 299 24.61 -24.96 0.42
C VAL A 299 25.92 -24.46 -0.19
N GLN A 300 26.60 -25.33 -0.93
CA GLN A 300 27.83 -24.96 -1.61
C GLN A 300 27.56 -23.95 -2.73
N ASP A 301 26.43 -24.11 -3.45
CA ASP A 301 26.04 -23.20 -4.52
C ASP A 301 25.77 -21.78 -3.98
N ALA A 302 25.01 -21.66 -2.88
CA ALA A 302 24.71 -20.36 -2.26
C ALA A 302 25.98 -19.64 -1.75
N VAL A 303 26.90 -20.37 -1.11
CA VAL A 303 28.17 -19.79 -0.64
C VAL A 303 29.06 -19.39 -1.81
N LEU A 304 29.17 -20.24 -2.83
CA LEU A 304 29.95 -19.93 -4.03
C LEU A 304 29.42 -18.68 -4.73
N LEU A 305 28.11 -18.60 -4.93
CA LEU A 305 27.48 -17.45 -5.57
C LEU A 305 27.64 -16.17 -4.74
N THR A 306 27.55 -16.26 -3.41
CA THR A 306 27.82 -15.12 -2.51
C THR A 306 29.24 -14.58 -2.68
N ILE A 307 30.23 -15.48 -2.70
CA ILE A 307 31.64 -15.10 -2.88
C ILE A 307 31.86 -14.46 -4.26
N ILE A 308 31.33 -15.09 -5.32
CA ILE A 308 31.46 -14.56 -6.68
C ILE A 308 30.82 -13.18 -6.78
N THR A 309 29.57 -13.01 -6.32
CA THR A 309 28.87 -11.72 -6.39
C THR A 309 29.63 -10.64 -5.62
N GLY A 310 30.03 -10.90 -4.37
CA GLY A 310 30.76 -9.93 -3.56
C GLY A 310 32.11 -9.52 -4.18
N LEU A 311 32.89 -10.49 -4.69
CA LEU A 311 34.15 -10.21 -5.38
C LEU A 311 33.93 -9.45 -6.68
N THR A 312 32.90 -9.81 -7.45
CA THR A 312 32.60 -9.14 -8.72
C THR A 312 32.13 -7.71 -8.52
N SER A 313 31.34 -7.39 -7.49
CA SER A 313 30.96 -6.00 -7.18
C SER A 313 32.19 -5.14 -6.87
N ILE A 314 33.11 -5.64 -6.03
CA ILE A 314 34.38 -4.94 -5.71
C ILE A 314 35.27 -4.82 -6.95
N TYR A 315 35.33 -5.87 -7.76
CA TYR A 315 36.11 -5.89 -8.99
C TYR A 315 35.60 -4.88 -10.02
N ALA A 316 34.30 -4.86 -10.28
CA ALA A 316 33.65 -3.89 -11.17
C ALA A 316 33.80 -2.45 -10.65
N ALA A 317 33.69 -2.22 -9.34
CA ALA A 317 33.98 -0.94 -8.73
C ALA A 317 35.44 -0.53 -8.97
N THR A 318 36.40 -1.42 -8.73
CA THR A 318 37.82 -1.13 -8.96
C THR A 318 38.08 -0.70 -10.41
N VAL A 319 37.55 -1.44 -11.39
CA VAL A 319 37.64 -1.07 -12.81
C VAL A 319 37.06 0.32 -13.05
N THR A 320 35.86 0.58 -12.55
CA THR A 320 35.16 1.86 -12.72
C THR A 320 35.95 3.03 -12.13
N TYR A 321 36.50 2.87 -10.93
CA TYR A 321 37.26 3.91 -10.26
C TYR A 321 38.63 4.18 -10.92
N THR A 322 39.23 3.22 -11.64
CA THR A 322 40.41 3.52 -12.47
C THR A 322 40.08 4.51 -13.60
N ILE A 323 38.89 4.37 -14.20
CA ILE A 323 38.42 5.26 -15.28
C ILE A 323 38.00 6.62 -14.72
N ILE A 324 37.31 6.66 -13.58
CA ILE A 324 36.98 7.91 -12.87
C ILE A 324 38.27 8.67 -12.50
N GLY A 325 39.29 7.99 -11.99
CA GLY A 325 40.58 8.59 -11.65
C GLY A 325 41.30 9.20 -12.86
N PHE A 326 41.27 8.50 -14.00
CA PHE A 326 41.79 9.03 -15.27
C PHE A 326 41.04 10.28 -15.72
N ARG A 327 39.70 10.25 -15.75
CA ARG A 327 38.86 11.40 -16.12
C ARG A 327 39.11 12.61 -15.22
N ALA A 328 39.14 12.40 -13.91
CA ALA A 328 39.39 13.48 -12.94
C ALA A 328 40.78 14.10 -13.13
N THR A 329 41.79 13.28 -13.43
CA THR A 329 43.16 13.74 -13.68
C THR A 329 43.25 14.55 -14.98
N GLU A 330 42.59 14.12 -16.05
CA GLU A 330 42.51 14.88 -17.30
C GLU A 330 41.80 16.23 -17.12
N LYS A 331 40.69 16.26 -16.37
CA LYS A 331 40.01 17.52 -16.03
C LYS A 331 40.89 18.44 -15.19
N TYR A 332 41.59 17.88 -14.22
CA TYR A 332 42.52 18.62 -13.35
C TYR A 332 43.68 19.22 -14.16
N ASP A 333 44.30 18.44 -15.05
CA ASP A 333 45.39 18.90 -15.91
C ASP A 333 44.93 20.02 -16.86
N LYS A 334 43.72 19.91 -17.44
CA LYS A 334 43.14 20.98 -18.27
C LYS A 334 42.91 22.26 -17.48
N CYS A 335 42.33 22.14 -16.29
CA CYS A 335 42.06 23.26 -15.39
C CYS A 335 43.36 24.03 -15.06
N ILE A 336 44.47 23.32 -14.85
CA ILE A 336 45.80 23.91 -14.59
C ILE A 336 46.48 24.46 -15.86
N SER A 337 46.27 23.83 -17.03
CA SER A 337 46.97 24.20 -18.28
C SER A 337 46.59 25.57 -18.86
N ASN A 338 45.54 26.23 -18.34
CA ASN A 338 45.14 27.58 -18.76
C ASN A 338 46.06 28.70 -18.22
N LEU A 339 47.22 28.36 -17.65
CA LEU A 339 48.23 29.29 -17.17
C LEU A 339 49.26 29.65 -18.27
N PRO A 340 49.72 30.90 -18.38
CA PRO A 340 50.65 31.33 -19.44
C PRO A 340 51.98 30.55 -19.40
N GLU A 341 52.39 30.07 -20.57
CA GLU A 341 53.54 29.16 -20.75
C GLU A 341 54.84 29.73 -20.14
N GLY A 342 55.39 29.02 -19.14
CA GLY A 342 56.82 29.06 -18.81
C GLY A 342 57.22 29.62 -17.43
N SER A 343 56.36 30.32 -16.69
CA SER A 343 56.73 30.88 -15.36
C SER A 343 56.00 30.28 -14.15
N ILE A 344 54.72 29.91 -14.31
CA ILE A 344 53.90 29.29 -13.27
C ILE A 344 53.52 27.87 -13.72
N THR A 345 54.04 26.86 -13.04
CA THR A 345 53.78 25.43 -13.22
C THR A 345 52.93 24.88 -12.06
N ALA A 346 52.39 23.67 -12.21
CA ALA A 346 51.60 23.01 -11.15
C ALA A 346 52.35 22.93 -9.80
N ASP A 347 53.68 22.77 -9.83
CA ASP A 347 54.52 22.62 -8.63
C ASP A 347 54.81 23.96 -7.92
N ASN A 348 54.74 25.09 -8.62
CA ASN A 348 55.04 26.42 -8.06
C ASN A 348 53.79 27.31 -7.95
N TYR A 349 52.61 26.81 -8.33
CA TYR A 349 51.36 27.56 -8.37
C TYR A 349 50.97 28.12 -6.99
N GLU A 350 51.01 27.30 -5.94
CA GLU A 350 50.56 27.72 -4.60
C GLU A 350 51.49 28.78 -4.00
N THR A 351 52.80 28.65 -4.23
CA THR A 351 53.82 29.63 -3.85
C THR A 351 53.72 30.92 -4.66
N ALA A 352 53.50 30.82 -5.98
CA ALA A 352 53.30 31.97 -6.86
C ALA A 352 51.99 32.70 -6.54
N PHE A 353 50.89 31.98 -6.29
CA PHE A 353 49.61 32.52 -5.89
C PHE A 353 49.73 33.26 -4.56
N LYS A 354 50.41 32.67 -3.56
CA LYS A 354 50.64 33.33 -2.26
C LYS A 354 51.51 34.59 -2.39
N HIS A 355 52.53 34.55 -3.25
CA HIS A 355 53.38 35.71 -3.54
C HIS A 355 52.60 36.83 -4.25
N LEU A 356 51.83 36.51 -5.28
CA LEU A 356 50.99 37.45 -6.04
C LEU A 356 49.87 38.04 -5.17
N ASN A 357 49.23 37.22 -4.34
CA ASN A 357 48.21 37.65 -3.39
C ASN A 357 48.79 38.60 -2.32
N SER A 358 50.06 38.41 -1.92
CA SER A 358 50.75 39.33 -1.00
C SER A 358 51.25 40.62 -1.67
N SER A 359 51.52 40.58 -2.98
CA SER A 359 52.09 41.72 -3.72
C SER A 359 51.01 42.65 -4.30
N SER A 360 49.90 42.07 -4.78
CA SER A 360 48.85 42.78 -5.52
C SER A 360 47.46 42.18 -5.22
N HIS A 361 47.02 42.31 -3.96
CA HIS A 361 45.76 41.71 -3.47
C HIS A 361 44.54 42.12 -4.30
N ASP A 362 44.41 43.41 -4.65
CA ASP A 362 43.25 43.96 -5.37
C ASP A 362 43.10 43.41 -6.80
N ILE A 363 44.21 43.07 -7.46
CA ILE A 363 44.21 42.48 -8.81
C ILE A 363 43.84 40.99 -8.75
N VAL A 364 44.32 40.28 -7.73
CA VAL A 364 44.00 38.86 -7.51
C VAL A 364 42.54 38.68 -7.14
N LEU A 365 41.94 39.62 -6.40
CA LEU A 365 40.50 39.63 -6.08
C LEU A 365 39.62 39.88 -7.31
N GLY A 366 40.12 40.59 -8.32
CA GLY A 366 39.44 40.83 -9.59
C GLY A 366 39.65 39.75 -10.65
N LEU A 367 40.51 38.75 -10.40
CA LEU A 367 40.76 37.62 -11.30
C LEU A 367 39.84 36.45 -10.90
N ASP A 368 39.00 36.01 -11.84
CA ASP A 368 38.15 34.83 -11.66
C ASP A 368 38.98 33.53 -11.84
N ILE A 369 39.76 33.19 -10.81
CA ILE A 369 40.64 32.02 -10.81
C ILE A 369 39.84 30.78 -10.42
N GLU A 370 39.66 29.88 -11.39
CA GLU A 370 38.97 28.61 -11.18
C GLU A 370 39.73 27.73 -10.17
N LYS A 371 39.10 27.41 -9.02
CA LYS A 371 39.72 26.57 -7.98
C LYS A 371 39.68 25.09 -8.39
N CYS A 372 40.77 24.62 -9.00
CA CYS A 372 40.93 23.21 -9.37
C CYS A 372 41.23 22.34 -8.13
N ASN A 373 40.25 21.54 -7.64
CA ASN A 373 40.46 20.59 -6.54
C ASN A 373 40.23 19.15 -7.00
N MET A 374 41.27 18.31 -6.94
CA MET A 374 41.21 16.91 -7.33
C MET A 374 40.15 16.11 -6.54
N GLN A 375 40.00 16.37 -5.23
CA GLN A 375 39.00 15.68 -4.42
C GLN A 375 37.57 16.02 -4.87
N ARG A 376 37.34 17.28 -5.29
CA ARG A 376 36.05 17.71 -5.84
C ARG A 376 35.74 16.97 -7.15
N LEU A 377 36.70 16.94 -8.07
CA LEU A 377 36.56 16.26 -9.37
C LEU A 377 36.38 14.73 -9.22
N LEU A 378 36.97 14.12 -8.19
CA LEU A 378 36.75 12.71 -7.85
C LEU A 378 35.38 12.48 -7.18
N SER A 379 34.83 13.48 -6.49
CA SER A 379 33.48 13.43 -5.89
C SER A 379 32.35 13.83 -6.84
N GLU A 380 32.66 14.43 -7.99
CA GLU A 380 31.70 14.75 -9.06
C GLU A 380 31.21 13.47 -9.75
N GLY A 381 30.37 12.73 -9.02
CA GLY A 381 29.67 11.53 -9.49
C GLY A 381 28.45 11.89 -10.32
N VAL A 382 28.14 11.03 -11.30
CA VAL A 382 26.90 11.10 -12.06
C VAL A 382 26.02 9.93 -11.63
N GLU A 383 24.77 10.23 -11.27
CA GLU A 383 23.83 9.25 -10.75
C GLU A 383 23.37 8.25 -11.82
N GLY A 384 23.22 6.98 -11.41
CA GLY A 384 22.61 5.91 -12.18
C GLY A 384 23.22 5.70 -13.57
N THR A 385 22.43 5.92 -14.61
CA THR A 385 22.76 5.62 -16.02
C THR A 385 23.85 6.54 -16.57
N GLY A 386 24.03 7.73 -16.00
CA GLY A 386 25.04 8.69 -16.44
C GLY A 386 26.47 8.17 -16.26
N LEU A 387 26.72 7.22 -15.34
CA LEU A 387 28.06 6.64 -15.20
C LEU A 387 28.48 5.94 -16.50
N ALA A 388 27.62 5.11 -17.10
CA ALA A 388 27.96 4.42 -18.35
C ALA A 388 27.89 5.31 -19.59
N PHE A 389 26.85 6.15 -19.71
CA PHE A 389 26.61 6.90 -20.94
C PHE A 389 27.35 8.24 -21.03
N ILE A 390 27.81 8.78 -19.90
CA ILE A 390 28.54 10.06 -19.84
C ILE A 390 29.98 9.82 -19.38
N VAL A 391 30.20 9.24 -18.21
CA VAL A 391 31.55 9.14 -17.61
C VAL A 391 32.46 8.18 -18.38
N PHE A 392 31.97 6.98 -18.70
CA PHE A 392 32.75 5.99 -19.45
C PHE A 392 32.95 6.41 -20.92
N THR A 393 31.92 6.94 -21.59
CA THR A 393 32.01 7.38 -22.98
C THR A 393 32.98 8.55 -23.14
N GLU A 394 32.97 9.52 -22.20
CA GLU A 394 33.92 10.64 -22.17
C GLU A 394 35.36 10.13 -22.08
N ALA A 395 35.63 9.21 -21.15
CA ALA A 395 36.95 8.61 -20.99
C ALA A 395 37.39 7.82 -22.23
N ILE A 396 36.48 7.05 -22.85
CA ILE A 396 36.75 6.27 -24.07
C ILE A 396 37.17 7.17 -25.24
N THR A 397 36.57 8.36 -25.40
CA THR A 397 36.95 9.29 -26.49
C THR A 397 38.40 9.77 -26.38
N LYS A 398 39.01 9.71 -25.19
CA LYS A 398 40.39 10.11 -24.93
C LYS A 398 41.38 8.95 -25.09
N MET A 399 40.91 7.73 -25.27
CA MET A 399 41.77 6.57 -25.49
C MET A 399 42.09 6.38 -26.98
N PRO A 400 43.32 5.98 -27.34
CA PRO A 400 43.66 5.60 -28.71
C PRO A 400 42.83 4.39 -29.15
N GLY A 401 42.28 4.46 -30.37
CA GLY A 401 41.37 3.43 -30.90
C GLY A 401 39.99 3.43 -30.22
N SER A 402 39.45 4.62 -29.93
CA SER A 402 38.20 4.81 -29.18
C SER A 402 37.00 3.97 -29.67
N PRO A 403 36.77 3.69 -30.97
CA PRO A 403 35.66 2.84 -31.40
C PRO A 403 35.73 1.41 -30.87
N ILE A 404 36.93 0.83 -30.77
CA ILE A 404 37.13 -0.56 -30.30
C ILE A 404 36.74 -0.67 -28.82
N TRP A 405 37.19 0.28 -28.01
CA TRP A 405 36.86 0.32 -26.58
C TRP A 405 35.35 0.53 -26.37
N SER A 406 34.72 1.38 -27.19
CA SER A 406 33.27 1.59 -27.16
C SER A 406 32.49 0.31 -27.46
N VAL A 407 32.84 -0.39 -28.55
CA VAL A 407 32.18 -1.65 -28.92
C VAL A 407 32.33 -2.71 -27.82
N LEU A 408 33.55 -2.91 -27.29
CA LEU A 408 33.78 -3.87 -26.21
C LEU A 408 32.96 -3.53 -24.96
N PHE A 409 32.91 -2.26 -24.57
CA PHE A 409 32.15 -1.80 -23.42
C PHE A 409 30.64 -2.04 -23.57
N PHE A 410 30.04 -1.61 -24.68
CA PHE A 410 28.60 -1.76 -24.88
C PHE A 410 28.18 -3.21 -25.14
N VAL A 411 29.03 -4.06 -25.77
CA VAL A 411 28.78 -5.51 -25.87
C VAL A 411 28.81 -6.17 -24.49
N MET A 412 29.74 -5.78 -23.61
CA MET A 412 29.75 -6.26 -22.23
C MET A 412 28.46 -5.90 -21.48
N LEU A 413 28.02 -4.63 -21.55
CA LEU A 413 26.78 -4.19 -20.90
C LEU A 413 25.55 -4.90 -21.47
N LEU A 414 25.52 -5.15 -22.79
CA LEU A 414 24.47 -5.91 -23.46
C LEU A 414 24.39 -7.34 -22.90
N CYS A 415 25.53 -8.02 -22.75
CA CYS A 415 25.58 -9.38 -22.21
C CYS A 415 25.13 -9.46 -20.74
N LEU A 416 25.52 -8.48 -19.91
CA LEU A 416 25.06 -8.39 -18.52
C LEU A 416 23.55 -8.20 -18.45
N GLY A 417 22.99 -7.27 -19.22
CA GLY A 417 21.55 -7.00 -19.19
C GLY A 417 20.70 -8.15 -19.75
N ILE A 418 21.13 -8.81 -20.83
CA ILE A 418 20.45 -10.01 -21.36
C ILE A 418 20.41 -11.11 -20.29
N SER A 419 21.51 -11.34 -19.57
CA SER A 419 21.60 -12.39 -18.56
C SER A 419 20.65 -12.14 -17.40
N THR A 420 20.54 -10.90 -16.92
CA THR A 420 19.58 -10.53 -15.87
C THR A 420 18.14 -10.72 -16.35
N LEU A 421 17.82 -10.27 -17.57
CA LEU A 421 16.48 -10.37 -18.13
C LEU A 421 15.99 -11.82 -18.31
N PHE A 422 16.88 -12.81 -18.48
CA PHE A 422 16.48 -14.23 -18.46
C PHE A 422 15.81 -14.62 -17.14
N GLY A 423 16.34 -14.18 -16.00
CA GLY A 423 15.74 -14.46 -14.70
C GLY A 423 14.45 -13.69 -14.44
N ASN A 424 14.33 -12.44 -14.93
CA ASN A 424 13.08 -11.69 -14.85
C ASN A 424 11.95 -12.36 -15.64
N ILE A 425 12.23 -12.79 -16.88
CA ILE A 425 11.22 -13.46 -17.72
C ILE A 425 10.84 -14.82 -17.13
N GLU A 426 11.78 -15.58 -16.58
CA GLU A 426 11.51 -16.79 -15.81
C GLU A 426 10.57 -16.51 -14.63
N GLY A 427 10.85 -15.43 -13.88
CA GLY A 427 10.05 -14.96 -12.74
C GLY A 427 8.63 -14.49 -13.11
N VAL A 428 8.33 -14.28 -14.39
CA VAL A 428 6.99 -13.91 -14.88
C VAL A 428 6.29 -15.10 -15.54
N VAL A 429 6.96 -15.76 -16.49
CA VAL A 429 6.35 -16.80 -17.33
C VAL A 429 5.98 -18.04 -16.52
N VAL A 430 6.81 -18.45 -15.56
CA VAL A 430 6.53 -19.65 -14.74
C VAL A 430 5.32 -19.42 -13.82
N PRO A 431 5.24 -18.33 -13.03
CA PRO A 431 4.03 -18.00 -12.28
C PRO A 431 2.74 -17.90 -13.11
N LEU A 432 2.80 -17.30 -14.31
CA LEU A 432 1.63 -17.20 -15.20
C LEU A 432 1.10 -18.58 -15.62
N LYS A 433 2.00 -19.55 -15.82
CA LYS A 433 1.64 -20.94 -16.09
C LYS A 433 1.06 -21.63 -14.86
N ASP A 434 1.67 -21.45 -13.69
CA ASP A 434 1.20 -22.03 -12.43
C ASP A 434 -0.20 -21.53 -12.02
N LEU A 435 -0.52 -20.26 -12.34
CA LEU A 435 -1.83 -19.66 -12.09
C LEU A 435 -2.92 -20.10 -13.08
N LYS A 436 -2.56 -20.82 -14.16
CA LYS A 436 -3.48 -21.26 -15.22
C LYS A 436 -4.26 -20.12 -15.90
N ILE A 437 -3.69 -18.92 -15.94
CA ILE A 437 -4.29 -17.74 -16.61
C ILE A 437 -4.32 -17.97 -18.13
N LEU A 438 -3.24 -18.53 -18.67
CA LEU A 438 -3.14 -18.95 -20.07
C LEU A 438 -3.42 -20.46 -20.16
N SER A 439 -4.10 -20.87 -21.23
CA SER A 439 -4.47 -22.28 -21.43
C SER A 439 -3.23 -23.17 -21.45
N GLN A 440 -3.25 -24.25 -20.66
CA GLN A 440 -2.13 -25.19 -20.51
C GLN A 440 -1.75 -25.91 -21.82
N LYS A 441 -2.59 -25.83 -22.85
CA LYS A 441 -2.31 -26.36 -24.20
C LYS A 441 -1.36 -25.48 -25.02
N TRP A 442 -1.13 -24.24 -24.60
CA TRP A 442 -0.28 -23.32 -25.35
C TRP A 442 1.19 -23.70 -25.15
N PRO A 443 1.99 -23.77 -26.23
CA PRO A 443 3.39 -24.12 -26.13
C PRO A 443 4.19 -22.97 -25.46
N GLN A 444 5.36 -23.29 -24.88
CA GLN A 444 6.19 -22.30 -24.16
C GLN A 444 6.51 -21.08 -25.04
N GLU A 445 6.78 -21.29 -26.32
CA GLU A 445 7.13 -20.23 -27.27
C GLU A 445 6.03 -19.17 -27.38
N ALA A 446 4.77 -19.62 -27.38
CA ALA A 446 3.60 -18.74 -27.48
C ALA A 446 3.39 -17.93 -26.19
N VAL A 447 3.56 -18.55 -25.02
CA VAL A 447 3.42 -17.87 -23.72
C VAL A 447 4.49 -16.79 -23.54
N THR A 448 5.76 -17.13 -23.83
CA THR A 448 6.86 -16.16 -23.78
C THR A 448 6.63 -15.04 -24.79
N GLY A 449 6.24 -15.36 -26.04
CA GLY A 449 6.01 -14.36 -27.08
C GLY A 449 4.91 -13.35 -26.72
N VAL A 450 3.77 -13.82 -26.21
CA VAL A 450 2.69 -12.94 -25.75
C VAL A 450 3.15 -12.06 -24.59
N THR A 451 3.89 -12.62 -23.63
CA THR A 451 4.42 -11.87 -22.49
C THR A 451 5.35 -10.75 -22.94
N CYS A 452 6.28 -11.03 -23.86
CA CYS A 452 7.18 -10.01 -24.42
C CYS A 452 6.43 -8.94 -25.24
N ILE A 453 5.37 -9.29 -25.98
CA ILE A 453 4.57 -8.33 -26.74
C ILE A 453 3.82 -7.37 -25.80
N ILE A 454 3.18 -7.89 -24.75
CA ILE A 454 2.50 -7.07 -23.74
C ILE A 454 3.51 -6.15 -23.05
N ALA A 455 4.65 -6.70 -22.65
CA ALA A 455 5.71 -5.92 -22.01
C ALA A 455 6.27 -4.83 -22.95
N PHE A 456 6.45 -5.12 -24.24
CA PHE A 456 6.85 -4.14 -25.25
C PHE A 456 5.87 -2.96 -25.32
N ILE A 457 4.57 -3.23 -25.38
CA ILE A 457 3.53 -2.18 -25.42
C ILE A 457 3.61 -1.29 -24.18
N ILE A 458 3.80 -1.86 -22.99
CA ILE A 458 3.95 -1.11 -21.75
C ILE A 458 5.23 -0.25 -21.77
N THR A 459 6.34 -0.80 -22.26
CA THR A 459 7.62 -0.07 -22.32
C THR A 459 7.64 1.10 -23.31
N LEU A 460 6.63 1.27 -24.18
CA LEU A 460 6.52 2.46 -25.02
C LEU A 460 6.44 3.76 -24.21
N LEU A 461 5.95 3.70 -22.97
CA LEU A 461 6.00 4.81 -22.01
C LEU A 461 7.43 5.36 -21.85
N PHE A 462 8.42 4.48 -21.77
CA PHE A 462 9.81 4.88 -21.56
C PHE A 462 10.53 5.37 -22.82
N ALA A 463 9.88 5.24 -23.99
CA ALA A 463 10.38 5.77 -25.26
C ALA A 463 9.90 7.21 -25.55
N GLN A 464 9.14 7.81 -24.64
CA GLN A 464 8.76 9.22 -24.70
C GLN A 464 9.95 10.14 -24.39
N ASN A 465 9.83 11.42 -24.71
CA ASN A 465 10.84 12.43 -24.38
C ASN A 465 11.05 12.58 -22.85
N SER A 466 9.99 12.42 -22.04
CA SER A 466 10.09 12.35 -20.58
C SER A 466 10.48 10.95 -20.04
N GLY A 467 10.80 10.00 -20.93
CA GLY A 467 11.01 8.60 -20.61
C GLY A 467 12.14 8.32 -19.61
N LEU A 468 13.19 9.16 -19.59
CA LEU A 468 14.26 9.06 -18.58
C LEU A 468 13.71 9.21 -17.16
N TYR A 469 12.83 10.18 -16.93
CA TYR A 469 12.27 10.46 -15.61
C TYR A 469 11.38 9.30 -15.13
N TRP A 470 10.63 8.68 -16.05
CA TRP A 470 9.86 7.47 -15.79
C TRP A 470 10.73 6.27 -15.43
N VAL A 471 11.84 6.05 -16.14
CA VAL A 471 12.78 4.96 -15.83
C VAL A 471 13.37 5.14 -14.44
N THR A 472 13.80 6.36 -14.09
CA THR A 472 14.35 6.67 -12.76
C THR A 472 13.32 6.48 -11.65
N LEU A 473 12.05 6.85 -11.89
CA LEU A 473 10.96 6.63 -10.95
C LEU A 473 10.75 5.12 -10.68
N PHE A 474 10.68 4.32 -11.75
CA PHE A 474 10.48 2.87 -11.64
C PHE A 474 11.66 2.19 -10.94
N ASP A 475 12.90 2.54 -11.27
CA ASP A 475 14.11 1.95 -10.63
C ASP A 475 14.12 2.23 -9.12
N THR A 476 13.81 3.46 -8.72
CA THR A 476 13.87 3.88 -7.30
C THR A 476 12.82 3.17 -6.45
N PHE A 477 11.56 3.13 -6.91
CA PHE A 477 10.43 2.66 -6.10
C PHE A 477 10.11 1.17 -6.28
N ALA A 478 10.15 0.63 -7.50
CA ALA A 478 9.81 -0.77 -7.73
C ALA A 478 10.94 -1.72 -7.26
N GLY A 479 12.20 -1.25 -7.28
CA GLY A 479 13.38 -2.04 -6.95
C GLY A 479 13.83 -2.01 -5.49
N SER A 480 13.10 -1.35 -4.59
CA SER A 480 13.53 -1.16 -3.19
C SER A 480 12.52 -1.75 -2.19
N PHE A 481 11.41 -1.07 -1.96
CA PHE A 481 10.43 -1.43 -0.92
C PHE A 481 9.74 -2.79 -1.12
N PRO A 482 9.29 -3.16 -2.34
CA PRO A 482 8.67 -4.47 -2.56
C PRO A 482 9.62 -5.63 -2.26
N LEU A 483 10.91 -5.51 -2.60
CA LEU A 483 11.89 -6.58 -2.41
C LEU A 483 12.15 -6.89 -0.93
N LEU A 484 12.33 -5.84 -0.12
CA LEU A 484 12.50 -5.98 1.33
C LEU A 484 11.29 -6.64 1.98
N THR A 485 10.08 -6.21 1.55
CA THR A 485 8.81 -6.75 2.07
C THR A 485 8.64 -8.22 1.71
N ILE A 486 8.82 -8.59 0.43
CA ILE A 486 8.70 -9.97 -0.03
C ILE A 486 9.73 -10.85 0.69
N GLY A 487 11.01 -10.45 0.76
CA GLY A 487 12.05 -11.24 1.42
C GLY A 487 11.80 -11.47 2.91
N LEU A 488 11.22 -10.49 3.61
CA LEU A 488 10.78 -10.67 5.00
C LEU A 488 9.72 -11.78 5.10
N PHE A 489 8.71 -11.74 4.23
CA PHE A 489 7.64 -12.74 4.23
C PHE A 489 8.11 -14.12 3.77
N GLU A 490 9.07 -14.23 2.85
CA GLU A 490 9.68 -15.51 2.45
C GLU A 490 10.39 -16.18 3.62
N MET A 491 11.18 -15.42 4.39
CA MET A 491 11.82 -15.93 5.60
C MET A 491 10.79 -16.35 6.64
N ILE A 492 9.76 -15.53 6.88
CA ILE A 492 8.69 -15.87 7.84
C ILE A 492 7.97 -17.16 7.39
N ALA A 493 7.67 -17.27 6.10
CA ALA A 493 7.02 -18.43 5.52
C ALA A 493 7.83 -19.73 5.71
N VAL A 494 9.13 -19.73 5.44
CA VAL A 494 9.92 -20.96 5.57
C VAL A 494 10.25 -21.27 7.04
N VAL A 495 10.66 -20.28 7.82
CA VAL A 495 11.16 -20.51 9.18
C VAL A 495 10.03 -20.84 10.15
N TYR A 496 8.91 -20.11 10.07
CA TYR A 496 7.82 -20.18 11.05
C TYR A 496 6.58 -20.94 10.57
N ILE A 497 6.28 -20.96 9.25
CA ILE A 497 5.10 -21.67 8.69
C ILE A 497 5.45 -23.06 8.16
N TYR A 498 6.48 -23.18 7.31
CA TYR A 498 6.98 -24.49 6.85
C TYR A 498 7.68 -25.24 7.99
N GLY A 499 8.37 -24.49 8.84
CA GLY A 499 9.00 -24.96 10.07
C GLY A 499 10.48 -25.27 9.87
N ILE A 500 11.32 -24.54 10.61
CA ILE A 500 12.78 -24.66 10.52
C ILE A 500 13.31 -26.06 10.81
N ASP A 501 12.69 -26.82 11.73
CA ASP A 501 13.13 -28.18 12.06
C ASP A 501 12.92 -29.14 10.89
N ARG A 502 11.81 -28.98 10.14
CA ARG A 502 11.52 -29.74 8.92
C ARG A 502 12.49 -29.36 7.81
N PHE A 503 12.65 -28.05 7.58
CA PHE A 503 13.59 -27.53 6.59
C PHE A 503 15.03 -28.05 6.82
N ASN A 504 15.44 -28.21 8.08
CA ASN A 504 16.73 -28.82 8.43
C ASN A 504 16.83 -30.30 8.03
N GLU A 505 15.76 -31.08 8.18
CA GLU A 505 15.73 -32.48 7.70
C GLU A 505 15.70 -32.53 6.18
N ASP A 506 15.00 -31.62 5.49
CA ASP A 506 15.00 -31.53 4.03
C ASP A 506 16.39 -31.22 3.48
N ILE A 507 17.11 -30.26 4.07
CA ILE A 507 18.50 -29.97 3.70
C ILE A 507 19.40 -31.17 4.00
N LYS A 508 19.19 -31.86 5.13
CA LYS A 508 19.94 -33.09 5.44
C LYS A 508 19.68 -34.19 4.42
N PHE A 509 18.46 -34.34 3.93
CA PHE A 509 18.11 -35.28 2.88
C PHE A 509 18.78 -34.93 1.53
N MET A 510 18.76 -33.65 1.14
CA MET A 510 19.36 -33.20 -0.12
C MET A 510 20.91 -33.22 -0.10
N VAL A 511 21.54 -32.78 1.00
CA VAL A 511 23.00 -32.52 1.10
C VAL A 511 23.74 -33.56 1.96
N GLY A 512 23.03 -34.37 2.75
CA GLY A 512 23.60 -35.38 3.64
C GLY A 512 23.99 -34.88 5.04
N ARG A 513 23.89 -33.58 5.32
CA ARG A 513 24.23 -32.97 6.63
C ARG A 513 23.27 -31.85 7.01
N LYS A 514 23.06 -31.66 8.32
CA LYS A 514 22.26 -30.54 8.83
C LYS A 514 23.00 -29.20 8.69
N PRO A 515 22.28 -28.08 8.50
CA PRO A 515 22.89 -26.75 8.53
C PRO A 515 23.59 -26.46 9.87
N SER A 516 24.71 -25.73 9.82
CA SER A 516 25.46 -25.29 11.00
C SER A 516 24.69 -24.27 11.85
N ILE A 517 25.21 -23.98 13.05
CA ILE A 517 24.64 -23.02 14.00
C ILE A 517 24.49 -21.63 13.38
N PHE A 518 25.44 -21.22 12.53
CA PHE A 518 25.39 -19.95 11.80
C PHE A 518 24.05 -19.77 11.08
N TRP A 519 23.66 -20.73 10.25
CA TRP A 519 22.39 -20.70 9.50
C TRP A 519 21.16 -20.71 10.41
N GLN A 520 21.22 -21.44 11.53
CA GLN A 520 20.10 -21.47 12.48
C GLN A 520 19.87 -20.11 13.14
N VAL A 521 20.95 -19.42 13.51
CA VAL A 521 20.86 -18.12 14.18
C VAL A 521 20.44 -17.04 13.19
N THR A 522 20.97 -17.06 11.97
CA THR A 522 20.62 -16.08 10.94
C THR A 522 19.16 -16.18 10.52
N TRP A 523 18.67 -17.35 10.15
CA TRP A 523 17.28 -17.54 9.73
C TRP A 523 16.26 -17.28 10.83
N ARG A 524 16.55 -17.65 12.09
CA ARG A 524 15.57 -17.51 13.18
C ARG A 524 15.49 -16.07 13.70
N PHE A 525 16.59 -15.34 13.76
CA PHE A 525 16.64 -14.07 14.49
C PHE A 525 17.33 -12.94 13.72
N ILE A 526 18.56 -13.13 13.22
CA ILE A 526 19.36 -12.01 12.71
C ILE A 526 18.78 -11.46 11.41
N SER A 527 18.58 -12.29 10.39
CA SER A 527 18.16 -11.81 9.07
C SER A 527 16.75 -11.20 9.09
N PRO A 528 15.72 -11.82 9.73
CA PRO A 528 14.40 -11.19 9.84
C PRO A 528 14.42 -9.86 10.58
N LEU A 529 15.24 -9.73 11.63
CA LEU A 529 15.37 -8.49 12.39
C LEU A 529 16.06 -7.39 11.57
N ILE A 530 17.14 -7.72 10.86
CA ILE A 530 17.85 -6.78 9.98
C ILE A 530 16.93 -6.27 8.88
N VAL A 531 16.24 -7.16 8.16
CA VAL A 531 15.30 -6.76 7.10
C VAL A 531 14.20 -5.87 7.67
N LEU A 532 13.65 -6.21 8.84
CA LEU A 532 12.63 -5.40 9.51
C LEU A 532 13.15 -4.00 9.87
N VAL A 533 14.38 -3.88 10.39
CA VAL A 533 15.00 -2.59 10.71
C VAL A 533 15.24 -1.75 9.45
N ILE A 534 15.75 -2.36 8.37
CA ILE A 534 15.95 -1.68 7.09
C ILE A 534 14.62 -1.22 6.50
N LEU A 535 13.57 -2.03 6.59
CA LEU A 535 12.22 -1.67 6.15
C LEU A 535 11.68 -0.46 6.95
N VAL A 536 11.87 -0.44 8.27
CA VAL A 536 11.49 0.69 9.11
C VAL A 536 12.29 1.94 8.76
N PHE A 537 13.61 1.83 8.56
CA PHE A 537 14.45 2.95 8.13
C PHE A 537 14.06 3.47 6.76
N TYR A 538 13.64 2.60 5.84
CA TYR A 538 13.12 3.00 4.54
C TYR A 538 11.84 3.83 4.69
N LEU A 539 10.89 3.38 5.50
CA LEU A 539 9.68 4.13 5.77
C LEU A 539 9.96 5.49 6.43
N VAL A 540 10.87 5.53 7.42
CA VAL A 540 11.26 6.76 8.11
C VAL A 540 11.97 7.75 7.18
N THR A 541 12.88 7.28 6.33
CA THR A 541 13.64 8.17 5.42
C THR A 541 12.75 8.70 4.29
N GLN A 542 11.87 7.87 3.73
CA GLN A 542 10.88 8.31 2.74
C GLN A 542 9.87 9.29 3.32
N ALA A 543 9.52 9.15 4.61
CA ALA A 543 8.61 10.07 5.29
C ALA A 543 9.19 11.48 5.50
N GLN A 544 10.52 11.61 5.58
CA GLN A 544 11.18 12.88 5.94
C GLN A 544 11.69 13.67 4.72
N GLN A 545 11.82 13.04 3.56
CA GLN A 545 12.41 13.67 2.37
C GLN A 545 11.34 14.13 1.39
N LYS A 546 11.42 15.39 0.92
CA LYS A 546 10.61 15.84 -0.21
C LYS A 546 11.05 15.09 -1.47
N LEU A 547 10.10 14.51 -2.18
CA LEU A 547 10.33 13.74 -3.41
C LEU A 547 10.75 14.69 -4.55
N THR A 548 12.04 14.65 -4.92
CA THR A 548 12.61 15.45 -6.01
C THR A 548 13.25 14.56 -7.08
N TYR A 549 13.29 15.04 -8.32
CA TYR A 549 14.00 14.42 -9.43
C TYR A 549 14.90 15.42 -10.16
N LEU A 550 15.89 14.89 -10.87
CA LEU A 550 16.86 15.67 -11.62
C LEU A 550 16.40 15.88 -13.06
N VAL A 551 16.42 17.13 -13.50
CA VAL A 551 15.94 17.59 -14.81
C VAL A 551 17.08 18.22 -15.62
N TRP A 552 17.07 17.97 -16.92
CA TRP A 552 17.96 18.62 -17.88
C TRP A 552 17.32 19.90 -18.47
N ASP A 553 17.62 21.05 -17.86
CA ASP A 553 17.10 22.36 -18.28
C ASP A 553 18.21 23.35 -18.71
N PRO A 554 18.34 23.68 -20.01
CA PRO A 554 19.33 24.62 -20.54
C PRO A 554 19.21 26.05 -20.03
N ASP A 555 18.01 26.43 -19.60
CA ASP A 555 17.69 27.80 -19.18
C ASP A 555 17.86 27.99 -17.67
N SER A 556 18.19 26.93 -16.93
CA SER A 556 18.45 27.00 -15.50
C SER A 556 19.69 27.84 -15.17
N GLU A 557 19.63 28.59 -14.06
CA GLU A 557 20.74 29.44 -13.59
C GLU A 557 22.01 28.63 -13.29
N ASN A 558 21.85 27.38 -12.87
CA ASN A 558 22.94 26.48 -12.48
C ASN A 558 23.43 25.57 -13.64
N PHE A 559 22.98 25.79 -14.88
CA PHE A 559 23.41 24.99 -16.03
C PHE A 559 24.94 25.11 -16.23
N PRO A 560 25.70 24.01 -16.37
CA PRO A 560 25.28 22.68 -16.86
C PRO A 560 24.90 21.63 -15.80
N SER A 561 24.78 21.99 -14.53
CA SER A 561 24.33 21.04 -13.50
C SER A 561 22.83 20.73 -13.65
N LEU A 562 22.43 19.49 -13.35
CA LEU A 562 21.03 19.07 -13.37
C LEU A 562 20.24 19.82 -12.29
N ALA A 563 19.08 20.37 -12.66
CA ALA A 563 18.20 21.05 -11.73
C ALA A 563 17.38 20.02 -10.93
N SER A 564 17.32 20.17 -9.61
CA SER A 564 16.44 19.36 -8.76
C SER A 564 15.06 20.01 -8.69
N VAL A 565 14.05 19.29 -9.17
CA VAL A 565 12.65 19.76 -9.23
C VAL A 565 11.78 18.78 -8.41
N PRO A 566 10.79 19.26 -7.63
CA PRO A 566 9.86 18.36 -6.95
C PRO A 566 9.02 17.56 -7.95
N TYR A 567 8.72 16.30 -7.62
CA TYR A 567 7.80 15.50 -8.43
C TYR A 567 6.38 16.12 -8.42
N PRO A 568 5.65 16.08 -9.55
CA PRO A 568 4.23 16.43 -9.59
C PRO A 568 3.39 15.54 -8.67
N SER A 569 2.32 16.09 -8.10
CA SER A 569 1.48 15.40 -7.11
C SER A 569 0.88 14.08 -7.60
N TRP A 570 0.51 13.99 -8.89
CA TRP A 570 -0.07 12.79 -9.49
C TRP A 570 0.92 11.60 -9.55
N ILE A 571 2.23 11.86 -9.49
CA ILE A 571 3.26 10.81 -9.43
C ILE A 571 3.16 10.01 -8.14
N ASN A 572 2.65 10.57 -7.04
CA ASN A 572 2.49 9.82 -5.79
C ASN A 572 1.49 8.67 -5.93
N VAL A 573 0.47 8.81 -6.79
CA VAL A 573 -0.44 7.71 -7.15
C VAL A 573 0.33 6.61 -7.88
N ILE A 574 1.24 6.97 -8.79
CA ILE A 574 2.10 6.01 -9.48
C ILE A 574 3.06 5.33 -8.50
N ILE A 575 3.68 6.08 -7.59
CA ILE A 575 4.55 5.52 -6.54
C ILE A 575 3.76 4.53 -5.68
N PHE A 576 2.51 4.85 -5.31
CA PHE A 576 1.64 3.91 -4.61
C PHE A 576 1.29 2.69 -5.46
N ILE A 577 1.06 2.83 -6.76
CA ILE A 577 0.85 1.66 -7.66
C ILE A 577 2.11 0.79 -7.74
N LEU A 578 3.30 1.41 -7.83
CA LEU A 578 4.57 0.71 -8.01
C LEU A 578 5.12 0.08 -6.73
N ALA A 579 4.96 0.76 -5.59
CA ALA A 579 5.52 0.36 -4.30
C ALA A 579 4.42 -0.07 -3.31
N GLY A 580 3.27 0.58 -3.34
CA GLY A 580 2.12 0.35 -2.44
C GLY A 580 1.19 -0.79 -2.86
N ILE A 581 0.85 -1.03 -4.14
CA ILE A 581 0.06 -2.22 -4.51
C ILE A 581 0.80 -3.52 -4.16
N PRO A 582 2.14 -3.60 -4.28
CA PRO A 582 2.90 -4.70 -3.70
C PRO A 582 2.93 -4.72 -2.14
N SER A 583 2.56 -3.64 -1.42
CA SER A 583 2.96 -3.42 -0.02
C SER A 583 2.04 -2.51 0.90
N ALA A 584 0.75 -2.29 0.59
CA ALA A 584 -0.07 -1.07 0.85
C ALA A 584 -0.26 -0.43 2.27
N PHE A 585 -0.64 0.86 2.20
CA PHE A 585 -0.97 1.95 3.16
C PHE A 585 -2.05 1.71 4.25
N LEU A 586 -2.46 0.48 4.56
CA LEU A 586 -3.58 0.20 5.50
C LEU A 586 -3.12 -0.21 6.91
N ILE A 587 -1.94 0.17 7.38
CA ILE A 587 -1.24 -0.57 8.45
C ILE A 587 -2.10 -0.80 9.71
N PRO A 588 -2.67 0.22 10.41
CA PRO A 588 -3.51 -0.05 11.59
C PRO A 588 -4.82 -0.77 11.26
N TYR A 589 -5.51 -0.34 10.19
CA TYR A 589 -6.77 -0.94 9.74
C TYR A 589 -6.60 -2.41 9.34
N LEU A 590 -5.52 -2.76 8.64
CA LEU A 590 -5.21 -4.09 8.16
C LEU A 590 -4.70 -4.99 9.30
N ILE A 591 -3.94 -4.45 10.24
CA ILE A 591 -3.59 -5.15 11.48
C ILE A 591 -4.88 -5.48 12.25
N ALA A 592 -5.76 -4.51 12.49
CA ALA A 592 -7.04 -4.75 13.16
C ALA A 592 -7.94 -5.74 12.38
N LEU A 593 -8.01 -5.63 11.05
CA LEU A 593 -8.75 -6.57 10.20
C LEU A 593 -8.22 -7.99 10.33
N VAL A 594 -6.91 -8.19 10.22
CA VAL A 594 -6.28 -9.51 10.21
C VAL A 594 -6.32 -10.16 11.59
N PHE A 595 -6.06 -9.39 12.65
CA PHE A 595 -5.91 -9.94 14.00
C PHE A 595 -7.17 -9.85 14.87
N GLU A 596 -8.16 -9.02 14.53
CA GLU A 596 -9.43 -8.92 15.27
C GLU A 596 -10.62 -9.26 14.38
N GLY A 597 -10.80 -8.53 13.27
CA GLY A 597 -11.99 -8.61 12.43
C GLY A 597 -12.23 -10.00 11.82
N LEU A 598 -11.26 -10.53 11.08
CA LEU A 598 -11.35 -11.84 10.42
C LEU A 598 -11.52 -12.98 11.45
N PRO A 599 -10.76 -13.03 12.57
CA PRO A 599 -10.98 -14.04 13.60
C PRO A 599 -12.38 -14.01 14.21
N LEU A 600 -12.91 -12.82 14.52
CA LEU A 600 -14.27 -12.67 15.06
C LEU A 600 -15.32 -13.11 14.04
N LEU A 601 -15.22 -12.63 12.80
CA LEU A 601 -16.15 -12.97 11.73
C LEU A 601 -16.19 -14.48 11.47
N TYR A 602 -15.02 -15.13 11.38
CA TYR A 602 -14.96 -16.58 11.18
C TYR A 602 -15.59 -17.34 12.35
N LEU A 603 -15.36 -16.88 13.59
CA LEU A 603 -15.94 -17.49 14.78
C LEU A 603 -17.47 -17.38 14.79
N GLU A 604 -18.03 -16.21 14.50
CA GLU A 604 -19.49 -16.00 14.46
C GLU A 604 -20.18 -16.85 13.38
N LEU A 605 -19.62 -16.89 12.17
CA LEU A 605 -20.17 -17.68 11.08
C LEU A 605 -20.13 -19.18 11.42
N ALA A 606 -19.01 -19.67 11.94
CA ALA A 606 -18.85 -21.08 12.30
C ALA A 606 -19.79 -21.51 13.43
N ILE A 607 -19.91 -20.71 14.49
CA ILE A 607 -20.74 -21.08 15.65
C ILE A 607 -22.23 -21.04 15.31
N GLY A 608 -22.68 -20.07 14.52
CA GLY A 608 -24.05 -19.98 14.01
C GLY A 608 -24.41 -21.18 13.15
N GLN A 609 -23.54 -21.54 12.19
CA GLN A 609 -23.73 -22.70 11.31
C GLN A 609 -23.75 -24.02 12.09
N ARG A 610 -22.86 -24.17 13.09
CA ARG A 610 -22.75 -25.42 13.87
C ARG A 610 -23.95 -25.68 14.77
N LEU A 611 -24.40 -24.65 15.47
CA LEU A 611 -25.43 -24.78 16.51
C LEU A 611 -26.85 -24.55 16.00
N ARG A 612 -27.02 -24.02 14.77
CA ARG A 612 -28.33 -23.87 14.11
C ARG A 612 -29.35 -23.05 14.91
N LYS A 613 -28.85 -22.04 15.63
CA LYS A 613 -29.64 -21.19 16.52
C LYS A 613 -29.27 -19.72 16.30
N GLY A 614 -30.16 -18.83 16.72
CA GLY A 614 -29.89 -17.41 16.83
C GLY A 614 -28.84 -17.08 17.90
N SER A 615 -28.49 -15.79 18.00
CA SER A 615 -27.45 -15.33 18.92
C SER A 615 -27.68 -15.78 20.38
N ILE A 616 -28.86 -15.53 20.97
CA ILE A 616 -29.17 -15.97 22.34
C ILE A 616 -29.12 -17.50 22.46
N GLY A 617 -29.70 -18.22 21.49
CA GLY A 617 -29.73 -19.68 21.47
C GLY A 617 -28.33 -20.31 21.43
N VAL A 618 -27.39 -19.70 20.70
CA VAL A 618 -25.98 -20.12 20.64
C VAL A 618 -25.31 -20.00 22.01
N TRP A 619 -25.34 -18.81 22.61
CA TRP A 619 -24.61 -18.56 23.86
C TRP A 619 -25.18 -19.34 25.04
N THR A 620 -26.51 -19.48 25.12
CA THR A 620 -27.17 -20.31 26.14
C THR A 620 -26.89 -21.79 26.00
N SER A 621 -26.68 -22.28 24.77
CA SER A 621 -26.29 -23.67 24.50
C SER A 621 -24.86 -23.99 24.90
N ILE A 622 -23.92 -23.04 24.74
CA ILE A 622 -22.54 -23.21 25.21
C ILE A 622 -22.50 -23.26 26.74
N SER A 623 -23.14 -22.28 27.39
CA SER A 623 -23.29 -22.25 28.84
C SER A 623 -24.50 -21.40 29.21
N PRO A 624 -25.40 -21.87 30.10
CA PRO A 624 -26.52 -21.06 30.57
C PRO A 624 -26.10 -19.72 31.20
N LEU A 625 -24.85 -19.60 31.68
CA LEU A 625 -24.31 -18.36 32.24
C LEU A 625 -24.03 -17.27 31.18
N LEU A 626 -23.88 -17.67 29.92
CA LEU A 626 -23.49 -16.78 28.82
C LEU A 626 -24.69 -16.23 28.03
N GLY A 627 -25.92 -16.58 28.40
CA GLY A 627 -27.12 -16.07 27.71
C GLY A 627 -27.23 -14.55 27.69
N GLY A 628 -26.54 -13.86 28.61
CA GLY A 628 -26.45 -12.40 28.62
C GLY A 628 -25.70 -11.79 27.44
N VAL A 629 -24.78 -12.52 26.79
CA VAL A 629 -24.03 -12.04 25.61
C VAL A 629 -24.99 -11.83 24.43
N GLY A 630 -25.84 -12.81 24.13
CA GLY A 630 -26.81 -12.66 23.04
C GLY A 630 -27.90 -11.62 23.32
N MET A 631 -28.29 -11.43 24.59
CA MET A 631 -29.19 -10.33 24.97
C MET A 631 -28.52 -8.95 24.80
N ALA A 632 -27.22 -8.85 25.11
CA ALA A 632 -26.47 -7.63 24.87
C ALA A 632 -26.41 -7.28 23.37
N SER A 633 -26.08 -8.25 22.51
CA SER A 633 -26.09 -8.08 21.05
C SER A 633 -27.46 -7.64 20.52
N MET A 634 -28.55 -8.21 21.04
CA MET A 634 -29.92 -7.82 20.68
C MET A 634 -30.23 -6.36 21.03
N ILE A 635 -29.84 -5.89 22.23
CA ILE A 635 -30.07 -4.50 22.66
C ILE A 635 -29.25 -3.53 21.80
N VAL A 636 -27.97 -3.86 21.54
CA VAL A 636 -27.11 -3.03 20.67
C VAL A 636 -27.69 -2.95 19.26
N SER A 637 -28.06 -4.08 18.65
CA SER A 637 -28.69 -4.12 17.32
C SER A 637 -29.99 -3.32 17.26
N PHE A 638 -30.80 -3.35 18.33
CA PHE A 638 -32.00 -2.51 18.44
C PHE A 638 -31.64 -1.02 18.47
N CYS A 639 -30.73 -0.60 19.36
CA CYS A 639 -30.31 0.80 19.47
C CYS A 639 -29.68 1.34 18.17
N VAL A 640 -28.85 0.53 17.50
CA VAL A 640 -28.25 0.90 16.20
C VAL A 640 -29.31 1.03 15.12
N SER A 641 -30.29 0.13 15.08
CA SER A 641 -31.41 0.22 14.12
C SER A 641 -32.18 1.54 14.21
N LEU A 642 -32.33 2.11 15.41
CA LEU A 642 -33.11 3.33 15.63
C LEU A 642 -32.47 4.55 14.94
N PHE A 643 -31.20 4.83 15.21
CA PHE A 643 -30.55 6.00 14.64
C PHE A 643 -30.17 5.77 13.17
N TYR A 644 -29.78 4.55 12.79
CA TYR A 644 -29.40 4.24 11.41
C TYR A 644 -30.58 4.41 10.45
N ASN A 645 -31.79 3.99 10.85
CA ASN A 645 -32.99 4.22 10.04
C ASN A 645 -33.42 5.70 10.00
N THR A 646 -32.99 6.51 10.99
CA THR A 646 -33.18 7.96 10.95
C THR A 646 -32.26 8.61 9.90
N ILE A 647 -31.02 8.13 9.76
CA ILE A 647 -30.13 8.57 8.68
C ILE A 647 -30.74 8.22 7.31
N ILE A 648 -31.34 7.03 7.16
CA ILE A 648 -32.08 6.64 5.94
C ILE A 648 -33.26 7.60 5.68
N ALA A 649 -33.95 8.07 6.73
CA ALA A 649 -35.01 9.06 6.58
C ALA A 649 -34.49 10.41 6.07
N TRP A 650 -33.31 10.85 6.51
CA TRP A 650 -32.65 12.05 5.96
C TRP A 650 -32.24 11.86 4.49
N VAL A 651 -31.72 10.68 4.13
CA VAL A 651 -31.43 10.34 2.73
C VAL A 651 -32.70 10.40 1.86
N LEU A 652 -33.83 9.88 2.36
CA LEU A 652 -35.11 9.96 1.66
C LEU A 652 -35.59 11.40 1.46
N TRP A 653 -35.41 12.26 2.46
CA TRP A 653 -35.74 13.69 2.35
C TRP A 653 -34.99 14.35 1.19
N TYR A 654 -33.66 14.17 1.11
CA TYR A 654 -32.85 14.70 0.02
C TYR A 654 -33.18 14.06 -1.34
N PHE A 655 -33.48 12.76 -1.36
CA PHE A 655 -33.92 12.06 -2.57
C PHE A 655 -35.22 12.68 -3.15
N PHE A 656 -36.23 12.94 -2.32
CA PHE A 656 -37.47 13.57 -2.78
C PHE A 656 -37.26 14.99 -3.31
N HIS A 657 -36.31 15.73 -2.73
CA HIS A 657 -35.95 17.07 -3.18
C HIS A 657 -35.01 17.11 -4.39
N SER A 658 -34.46 15.98 -4.83
CA SER A 658 -33.53 15.93 -5.96
C SER A 658 -34.18 16.10 -7.34
N PHE A 659 -35.51 16.02 -7.42
CA PHE A 659 -36.27 16.11 -8.68
C PHE A 659 -36.61 17.56 -9.12
N GLN A 660 -35.99 18.58 -8.51
CA GLN A 660 -36.28 20.01 -8.73
C GLN A 660 -35.10 20.73 -9.39
N ASP A 661 -35.35 21.57 -10.42
CA ASP A 661 -34.32 22.41 -11.09
C ASP A 661 -34.70 23.88 -10.88
N PRO A 662 -33.88 24.70 -10.19
CA PRO A 662 -32.63 24.35 -9.52
C PRO A 662 -32.82 23.51 -8.26
N LEU A 663 -31.76 22.84 -7.79
CA LEU A 663 -31.78 22.07 -6.54
C LEU A 663 -32.08 22.98 -5.34
N PRO A 664 -32.85 22.54 -4.32
CA PRO A 664 -33.28 23.41 -3.21
C PRO A 664 -32.15 23.98 -2.35
N TRP A 665 -30.98 23.33 -2.33
CA TRP A 665 -29.79 23.76 -1.59
C TRP A 665 -28.78 24.51 -2.47
N SER A 666 -29.18 24.97 -3.66
CA SER A 666 -28.29 25.72 -4.57
C SER A 666 -28.25 27.22 -4.29
N GLN A 667 -29.29 27.80 -3.68
CA GLN A 667 -29.42 29.25 -3.51
C GLN A 667 -30.01 29.60 -2.14
N CYS A 668 -29.62 30.76 -1.61
CA CYS A 668 -30.17 31.28 -0.37
C CYS A 668 -31.61 31.80 -0.56
N PRO A 669 -32.52 31.57 0.40
CA PRO A 669 -33.83 32.18 0.37
C PRO A 669 -33.74 33.68 0.66
N LEU A 670 -34.73 34.43 0.15
CA LEU A 670 -34.89 35.85 0.46
C LEU A 670 -35.40 36.05 1.89
N ASN A 671 -35.05 37.18 2.49
CA ASN A 671 -35.60 37.65 3.77
C ASN A 671 -37.12 37.84 3.71
N GLU A 672 -37.78 37.89 4.86
CA GLU A 672 -39.22 38.15 4.95
C GLU A 672 -39.64 39.44 4.22
N ASN A 673 -38.78 40.45 4.22
CA ASN A 673 -39.00 41.73 3.53
C ASN A 673 -38.66 41.69 2.03
N SER A 674 -38.12 40.58 1.51
CA SER A 674 -37.67 40.39 0.12
C SER A 674 -36.66 41.44 -0.39
N THR A 675 -35.92 42.09 0.51
CA THR A 675 -34.92 43.12 0.19
C THR A 675 -33.50 42.58 0.04
N GLY A 676 -33.23 41.36 0.51
CA GLY A 676 -31.91 40.72 0.51
C GLY A 676 -32.00 39.25 0.87
N TYR A 677 -30.86 38.56 0.89
CA TYR A 677 -30.78 37.16 1.30
C TYR A 677 -30.87 37.00 2.82
N ASN A 678 -31.28 35.80 3.25
CA ASN A 678 -31.24 35.43 4.66
C ASN A 678 -29.82 35.59 5.24
N GLU A 679 -29.69 36.38 6.30
CA GLU A 679 -28.40 36.72 6.92
C GLU A 679 -27.65 35.46 7.41
N GLU A 680 -28.35 34.47 7.95
CA GLU A 680 -27.76 33.19 8.38
C GLU A 680 -27.24 32.39 7.18
N CYS A 681 -27.97 32.42 6.05
CA CYS A 681 -27.58 31.74 4.83
C CYS A 681 -26.38 32.40 4.14
N GLU A 682 -26.36 33.74 4.11
CA GLU A 682 -25.30 34.53 3.49
C GLU A 682 -23.97 34.42 4.25
N LYS A 683 -24.02 34.42 5.59
CA LYS A 683 -22.84 34.23 6.44
C LYS A 683 -22.30 32.79 6.41
N SER A 684 -23.14 31.80 6.08
CA SER A 684 -22.76 30.39 5.98
C SER A 684 -22.72 29.92 4.52
N THR A 685 -23.53 28.93 4.15
CA THR A 685 -23.73 28.51 2.75
C THR A 685 -25.19 28.09 2.53
N PRO A 686 -25.70 28.14 1.28
CA PRO A 686 -27.03 27.61 0.94
C PRO A 686 -27.24 26.16 1.38
N VAL A 687 -26.18 25.35 1.32
CA VAL A 687 -26.21 23.93 1.71
C VAL A 687 -26.28 23.77 3.23
N ASN A 688 -25.47 24.53 3.98
CA ASN A 688 -25.53 24.55 5.45
C ASN A 688 -26.92 25.00 5.93
N TYR A 689 -27.47 26.06 5.33
CA TYR A 689 -28.80 26.55 5.65
C TYR A 689 -29.87 25.49 5.35
N PHE A 690 -29.79 24.80 4.20
CA PHE A 690 -30.72 23.74 3.87
C PHE A 690 -30.66 22.56 4.86
N TRP A 691 -29.48 22.18 5.33
CA TRP A 691 -29.31 21.13 6.33
C TRP A 691 -29.83 21.55 7.71
N TYR A 692 -29.30 22.64 8.27
CA TYR A 692 -29.59 23.03 9.65
C TYR A 692 -30.96 23.67 9.84
N ARG A 693 -31.49 24.43 8.85
CA ARG A 693 -32.79 25.11 8.96
C ARG A 693 -33.92 24.40 8.25
N ASN A 694 -33.76 24.09 6.96
CA ASN A 694 -34.87 23.52 6.19
C ASN A 694 -35.09 22.02 6.50
N THR A 695 -34.02 21.27 6.73
CA THR A 695 -34.10 19.83 6.99
C THR A 695 -34.31 19.54 8.46
N LEU A 696 -33.37 19.94 9.32
CA LEU A 696 -33.39 19.63 10.75
C LEU A 696 -34.22 20.62 11.58
N ASN A 697 -34.22 21.90 11.17
CA ASN A 697 -34.71 23.01 12.00
C ASN A 697 -34.11 22.95 13.41
N ILE A 698 -32.78 23.00 13.45
CA ILE A 698 -31.96 22.66 14.62
C ILE A 698 -32.04 23.71 15.73
N THR A 699 -32.05 23.25 16.97
CA THR A 699 -31.99 24.11 18.17
C THR A 699 -30.55 24.53 18.47
N PRO A 700 -30.32 25.64 19.21
CA PRO A 700 -28.95 26.11 19.51
C PRO A 700 -28.17 25.18 20.46
N ASP A 701 -28.87 24.31 21.19
CA ASP A 701 -28.28 23.36 22.11
C ASP A 701 -29.17 22.10 22.26
N ILE A 702 -28.66 21.11 22.99
CA ILE A 702 -29.36 19.83 23.22
C ILE A 702 -30.44 19.94 24.31
N GLU A 703 -30.37 20.94 25.19
CA GLU A 703 -31.31 21.12 26.31
C GLU A 703 -32.65 21.69 25.83
N THR A 704 -32.59 22.58 24.85
CA THR A 704 -33.73 23.17 24.17
C THR A 704 -34.32 22.18 23.17
N SER A 705 -35.23 21.33 23.64
CA SER A 705 -35.95 20.41 22.74
C SER A 705 -37.05 21.15 21.99
N GLY A 706 -36.90 21.30 20.67
CA GLY A 706 -37.91 21.87 19.78
C GLY A 706 -39.12 20.93 19.55
N SER A 707 -40.09 21.37 18.75
CA SER A 707 -41.22 20.53 18.33
C SER A 707 -40.79 19.39 17.40
N LEU A 708 -41.64 18.36 17.26
CA LEU A 708 -41.46 17.31 16.25
C LEU A 708 -41.60 17.90 14.84
N GLN A 709 -40.58 17.73 14.01
CA GLN A 709 -40.60 18.21 12.63
C GLN A 709 -41.40 17.25 11.76
N TRP A 710 -42.61 17.63 11.35
CA TRP A 710 -43.58 16.71 10.73
C TRP A 710 -43.09 16.09 9.43
N TRP A 711 -42.29 16.82 8.63
CA TRP A 711 -41.71 16.30 7.39
C TRP A 711 -40.72 15.16 7.65
N LEU A 712 -39.86 15.30 8.67
CA LEU A 712 -38.96 14.22 9.10
C LEU A 712 -39.73 13.03 9.65
N VAL A 713 -40.84 13.25 10.37
CA VAL A 713 -41.71 12.17 10.84
C VAL A 713 -42.29 11.36 9.68
N VAL A 714 -42.71 12.03 8.59
CA VAL A 714 -43.20 11.36 7.37
C VAL A 714 -42.08 10.57 6.69
N CYS A 715 -40.88 11.13 6.57
CA CYS A 715 -39.71 10.42 6.01
C CYS A 715 -39.34 9.21 6.88
N LEU A 716 -39.36 9.33 8.20
CA LEU A 716 -39.07 8.24 9.13
C LEU A 716 -40.12 7.14 9.07
N ALA A 717 -41.40 7.49 8.98
CA ALA A 717 -42.49 6.54 8.78
C ALA A 717 -42.34 5.79 7.45
N THR A 718 -41.90 6.50 6.39
CA THR A 718 -41.63 5.92 5.08
C THR A 718 -40.45 4.94 5.14
N ALA A 719 -39.35 5.33 5.80
CA ALA A 719 -38.17 4.48 5.97
C ALA A 719 -38.53 3.17 6.71
N TRP A 720 -39.22 3.25 7.86
CA TRP A 720 -39.68 2.07 8.59
C TRP A 720 -40.68 1.22 7.80
N SER A 721 -41.54 1.85 6.99
CA SER A 721 -42.47 1.14 6.11
C SER A 721 -41.74 0.33 5.04
N VAL A 722 -40.70 0.90 4.42
CA VAL A 722 -39.88 0.18 3.44
C VAL A 722 -39.13 -0.98 4.10
N VAL A 723 -38.50 -0.76 5.26
CA VAL A 723 -37.85 -1.82 6.03
C VAL A 723 -38.83 -2.95 6.34
N TYR A 724 -40.04 -2.63 6.80
CA TYR A 724 -41.09 -3.61 7.06
C TYR A 724 -41.50 -4.40 5.81
N ILE A 725 -41.71 -3.73 4.67
CA ILE A 725 -42.08 -4.40 3.40
C ILE A 725 -40.98 -5.38 2.98
N CYS A 726 -39.71 -4.99 3.07
CA CYS A 726 -38.59 -5.88 2.76
C CYS A 726 -38.55 -7.10 3.70
N PHE A 727 -38.91 -6.93 4.98
CA PHE A 727 -38.87 -7.97 6.01
C PHE A 727 -40.16 -8.75 6.24
N ILE A 728 -41.22 -8.49 5.48
CA ILE A 728 -42.55 -8.98 5.81
C ILE A 728 -42.60 -10.51 5.98
N ARG A 729 -41.89 -11.27 5.13
CA ARG A 729 -41.73 -12.73 5.21
C ARG A 729 -40.35 -13.19 5.70
N GLY A 730 -39.60 -12.32 6.38
CA GLY A 730 -38.22 -12.59 6.77
C GLY A 730 -37.29 -12.82 5.57
N ILE A 731 -36.48 -13.87 5.65
CA ILE A 731 -35.39 -14.16 4.71
C ILE A 731 -35.88 -14.39 3.27
N ASP A 732 -37.06 -14.98 3.08
CA ASP A 732 -37.60 -15.24 1.74
C ASP A 732 -37.89 -13.95 0.93
N SER A 733 -38.28 -12.88 1.63
CA SER A 733 -38.52 -11.57 1.04
C SER A 733 -37.24 -10.76 0.94
N MET A 734 -36.46 -10.74 2.03
CA MET A 734 -35.18 -10.06 2.13
C MET A 734 -34.20 -10.54 1.05
N GLY A 735 -34.08 -11.85 0.83
CA GLY A 735 -33.15 -12.43 -0.15
C GLY A 735 -33.36 -11.92 -1.58
N LYS A 736 -34.60 -11.57 -1.96
CA LYS A 736 -34.89 -10.96 -3.27
C LYS A 736 -34.48 -9.50 -3.32
N ALA A 737 -34.68 -8.76 -2.23
CA ALA A 737 -34.30 -7.35 -2.14
C ALA A 737 -32.77 -7.18 -2.18
N VAL A 738 -32.03 -8.09 -1.54
CA VAL A 738 -30.56 -8.06 -1.44
C VAL A 738 -29.88 -8.03 -2.80
N TYR A 739 -30.40 -8.73 -3.82
CA TYR A 739 -29.78 -8.71 -5.16
C TYR A 739 -29.68 -7.30 -5.74
N VAL A 740 -30.70 -6.47 -5.53
CA VAL A 740 -30.69 -5.08 -6.01
C VAL A 740 -29.89 -4.20 -5.06
N THR A 741 -30.14 -4.30 -3.75
CA THR A 741 -29.50 -3.41 -2.77
C THR A 741 -28.00 -3.66 -2.62
N ALA A 742 -27.50 -4.84 -2.98
CA ALA A 742 -26.06 -5.15 -2.97
C ALA A 742 -25.35 -4.79 -4.28
N THR A 743 -26.01 -4.92 -5.44
CA THR A 743 -25.34 -4.70 -6.75
C THR A 743 -25.41 -3.25 -7.22
N PHE A 744 -26.54 -2.57 -6.98
CA PHE A 744 -26.75 -1.20 -7.43
C PHE A 744 -25.71 -0.20 -6.86
N PRO A 745 -25.32 -0.27 -5.57
CA PRO A 745 -24.30 0.63 -5.03
C PRO A 745 -22.94 0.53 -5.73
N TYR A 746 -22.48 -0.68 -6.08
CA TYR A 746 -21.20 -0.84 -6.80
C TYR A 746 -21.25 -0.21 -8.20
N LEU A 747 -22.38 -0.35 -8.90
CA LEU A 747 -22.56 0.30 -10.20
C LEU A 747 -22.45 1.83 -10.06
N VAL A 748 -23.17 2.41 -9.09
CA VAL A 748 -23.16 3.86 -8.87
C VAL A 748 -21.80 4.36 -8.39
N LEU A 749 -21.16 3.66 -7.46
CA LEU A 749 -19.78 3.98 -7.02
C LEU A 749 -18.79 3.97 -8.19
N THR A 750 -18.94 3.04 -9.14
CA THR A 750 -18.11 3.00 -10.34
C THR A 750 -18.32 4.22 -11.24
N ILE A 751 -19.58 4.63 -11.41
CA ILE A 751 -19.91 5.84 -12.17
C ILE A 751 -19.31 7.08 -11.48
N PHE A 752 -19.43 7.19 -10.16
CA PHE A 752 -18.84 8.28 -9.38
C PHE A 752 -17.31 8.26 -9.39
N LEU A 753 -16.67 7.08 -9.41
CA LEU A 753 -15.21 6.99 -9.51
C LEU A 753 -14.74 7.56 -10.85
N ILE A 754 -15.31 7.09 -11.95
CA ILE A 754 -14.94 7.55 -13.30
C ILE A 754 -15.18 9.05 -13.38
N ARG A 755 -16.33 9.56 -12.91
CA ARG A 755 -16.60 10.99 -12.92
C ARG A 755 -15.63 11.76 -12.02
N GLY A 756 -15.44 11.33 -10.78
CA GLY A 756 -14.57 11.96 -9.79
C GLY A 756 -13.14 12.11 -10.30
N LEU A 757 -12.57 11.07 -10.91
CA LEU A 757 -11.22 11.12 -11.49
C LEU A 757 -11.08 12.04 -12.71
N THR A 758 -12.19 12.39 -13.37
CA THR A 758 -12.21 13.35 -14.50
C THR A 758 -12.40 14.80 -14.07
N LEU A 759 -12.70 15.06 -12.79
CA LEU A 759 -12.88 16.41 -12.27
C LEU A 759 -11.52 17.03 -11.95
N GLU A 760 -11.43 18.36 -12.13
CA GLU A 760 -10.24 19.12 -11.78
C GLU A 760 -10.03 19.11 -10.26
N GLY A 761 -8.79 18.97 -9.76
CA GLY A 761 -8.52 18.89 -8.32
C GLY A 761 -8.68 17.50 -7.70
N ALA A 762 -9.12 16.49 -8.46
CA ALA A 762 -9.23 15.12 -7.97
C ALA A 762 -7.88 14.55 -7.48
N THR A 763 -6.79 14.93 -8.14
CA THR A 763 -5.43 14.55 -7.75
C THR A 763 -5.04 15.09 -6.38
N ASP A 764 -5.49 16.30 -6.02
CA ASP A 764 -5.14 16.95 -4.76
C ASP A 764 -5.83 16.26 -3.58
N GLY A 765 -7.10 15.88 -3.76
CA GLY A 765 -7.84 15.11 -2.77
C GLY A 765 -7.30 13.68 -2.59
N LEU A 766 -6.87 13.02 -3.67
CA LEU A 766 -6.21 11.72 -3.58
C LEU A 766 -4.82 11.81 -2.94
N LEU A 767 -4.06 12.87 -3.23
CA LEU A 767 -2.80 13.13 -2.59
C LEU A 767 -3.00 13.27 -1.07
N TYR A 768 -4.01 14.04 -0.65
CA TYR A 768 -4.35 14.22 0.75
C TYR A 768 -4.70 12.88 1.43
N LEU A 769 -5.48 12.01 0.79
CA LEU A 769 -5.82 10.68 1.31
C LEU A 769 -4.60 9.78 1.54
N PHE A 770 -3.64 9.81 0.61
CA PHE A 770 -2.52 8.87 0.59
C PHE A 770 -1.22 9.41 1.20
N THR A 771 -1.23 10.63 1.74
CA THR A 771 -0.07 11.20 2.44
C THR A 771 -0.12 10.83 3.93
N PRO A 772 0.78 9.96 4.44
CA PRO A 772 0.72 9.53 5.83
C PRO A 772 1.30 10.59 6.78
N ASP A 773 0.56 10.96 7.82
CA ASP A 773 1.11 11.65 8.99
C ASP A 773 1.52 10.64 10.07
N TRP A 774 2.82 10.48 10.25
CA TRP A 774 3.40 9.50 11.18
C TRP A 774 3.25 9.91 12.64
N ASN A 775 3.11 11.21 12.94
CA ASN A 775 2.85 11.66 14.31
C ASN A 775 1.48 11.17 14.78
N THR A 776 0.54 11.07 13.85
CA THR A 776 -0.81 10.55 14.10
C THR A 776 -0.80 9.06 14.46
N LEU A 777 0.13 8.23 13.96
CA LEU A 777 0.22 6.81 14.36
C LEU A 777 0.66 6.58 15.81
N MET A 778 1.34 7.55 16.43
CA MET A 778 1.68 7.50 17.86
C MET A 778 0.47 7.78 18.75
N ASN A 779 -0.63 8.31 18.19
CA ASN A 779 -1.84 8.60 18.93
C ASN A 779 -2.66 7.30 19.16
N PRO A 780 -2.89 6.87 20.42
CA PRO A 780 -3.66 5.67 20.71
C PRO A 780 -5.12 5.76 20.24
N GLN A 781 -5.67 6.96 20.07
CA GLN A 781 -7.02 7.16 19.53
C GLN A 781 -7.17 6.58 18.11
N VAL A 782 -6.12 6.65 17.29
CA VAL A 782 -6.16 6.18 15.89
C VAL A 782 -6.32 4.67 15.80
N TRP A 783 -5.66 3.93 16.71
CA TRP A 783 -5.78 2.48 16.79
C TRP A 783 -7.15 2.03 17.29
N LEU A 784 -7.71 2.78 18.23
CA LEU A 784 -9.06 2.57 18.75
C LEU A 784 -10.11 2.81 17.66
N ASP A 785 -10.04 3.94 16.96
CA ASP A 785 -10.98 4.28 15.89
C ASP A 785 -10.89 3.23 14.76
N ALA A 786 -9.68 2.81 14.37
CA ALA A 786 -9.49 1.75 13.39
C ALA A 786 -10.12 0.40 13.81
N ALA A 787 -9.95 -0.02 15.06
CA ALA A 787 -10.54 -1.27 15.57
C ALA A 787 -12.08 -1.20 15.62
N THR A 788 -12.65 -0.11 16.15
CA THR A 788 -14.10 0.08 16.19
C THR A 788 -14.71 0.16 14.78
N GLN A 789 -14.02 0.79 13.84
CA GLN A 789 -14.42 0.84 12.43
C GLN A 789 -14.47 -0.55 11.80
N ILE A 790 -13.53 -1.45 12.13
CA ILE A 790 -13.56 -2.85 11.67
C ILE A 790 -14.79 -3.58 12.20
N PHE A 791 -15.13 -3.41 13.49
CA PHE A 791 -16.30 -4.08 14.06
C PHE A 791 -17.60 -3.58 13.44
N PHE A 792 -17.71 -2.26 13.25
CA PHE A 792 -18.87 -1.68 12.60
C PHE A 792 -18.97 -2.10 11.12
N SER A 793 -17.85 -2.08 10.39
CA SER A 793 -17.80 -2.43 8.97
C SER A 793 -18.10 -3.89 8.70
N LEU A 794 -17.59 -4.82 9.53
CA LEU A 794 -17.89 -6.24 9.38
C LEU A 794 -19.21 -6.64 10.06
N SER A 795 -19.82 -5.77 10.86
CA SER A 795 -21.04 -6.06 11.64
C SER A 795 -20.90 -7.25 12.61
N VAL A 796 -19.70 -7.44 13.18
CA VAL A 796 -19.43 -8.46 14.21
C VAL A 796 -19.91 -7.98 15.58
N ALA A 797 -20.28 -8.92 16.47
CA ALA A 797 -20.86 -8.70 17.80
C ALA A 797 -22.32 -8.18 17.81
N PHE A 798 -22.94 -7.98 16.65
CA PHE A 798 -24.35 -7.62 16.51
C PHE A 798 -25.30 -8.83 16.61
N GLY A 799 -24.80 -10.05 16.40
CA GLY A 799 -25.58 -11.30 16.44
C GLY A 799 -26.43 -11.59 15.19
N GLY A 800 -26.52 -10.65 14.23
CA GLY A 800 -27.16 -10.86 12.94
C GLY A 800 -26.43 -11.88 12.07
N LEU A 801 -25.10 -11.82 12.01
CA LEU A 801 -24.27 -12.77 11.25
C LEU A 801 -24.36 -14.21 11.76
N ILE A 802 -24.42 -14.40 13.07
CA ILE A 802 -24.64 -15.71 13.70
C ILE A 802 -25.98 -16.30 13.21
N SER A 803 -27.00 -15.43 13.13
CA SER A 803 -28.35 -15.83 12.72
C SER A 803 -28.36 -16.16 11.22
N PHE A 804 -27.74 -15.35 10.35
CA PHE A 804 -27.61 -15.66 8.93
C PHE A 804 -26.83 -16.94 8.65
N ALA A 805 -25.72 -17.17 9.36
CA ALA A 805 -24.92 -18.38 9.21
C ALA A 805 -25.68 -19.65 9.65
N SER A 806 -26.63 -19.52 10.57
CA SER A 806 -27.46 -20.64 11.05
C SER A 806 -28.35 -21.26 9.95
N TYR A 807 -28.60 -20.54 8.85
CA TYR A 807 -29.38 -21.02 7.71
C TYR A 807 -28.55 -21.77 6.66
N ASN A 808 -27.23 -21.61 6.63
CA ASN A 808 -26.35 -22.28 5.65
C ASN A 808 -26.32 -23.80 5.84
N GLU A 809 -26.04 -24.62 4.83
CA GLU A 809 -25.87 -26.07 5.01
C GLU A 809 -24.76 -26.42 6.03
N GLU A 810 -24.86 -27.58 6.71
CA GLU A 810 -23.94 -27.89 7.83
C GLU A 810 -22.49 -28.04 7.35
N LYS A 811 -22.31 -28.53 6.11
CA LYS A 811 -21.00 -28.71 5.46
C LYS A 811 -20.63 -27.55 4.53
N ASN A 812 -21.12 -26.35 4.80
CA ASN A 812 -20.70 -25.16 4.08
C ASN A 812 -19.33 -24.66 4.60
N ASN A 813 -18.46 -24.18 3.71
CA ASN A 813 -17.11 -23.74 4.08
C ASN A 813 -17.11 -22.31 4.65
N CYS A 814 -17.35 -22.21 5.95
CA CYS A 814 -17.41 -20.94 6.66
C CYS A 814 -16.05 -20.19 6.74
N GLU A 815 -14.91 -20.88 6.60
CA GLU A 815 -13.58 -20.23 6.56
C GLU A 815 -13.41 -19.42 5.28
N ARG A 816 -13.78 -20.02 4.15
CA ARG A 816 -13.73 -19.36 2.84
C ARG A 816 -14.66 -18.15 2.81
N ASP A 817 -15.86 -18.29 3.36
CA ASP A 817 -16.85 -17.22 3.39
C ASP A 817 -16.36 -16.03 4.22
N ALA A 818 -15.80 -16.28 5.42
CA ALA A 818 -15.23 -15.23 6.26
C ALA A 818 -14.10 -14.44 5.56
N LEU A 819 -13.20 -15.15 4.87
CA LEU A 819 -12.09 -14.52 4.15
C LEU A 819 -12.58 -13.71 2.94
N ILE A 820 -13.50 -14.25 2.15
CA ILE A 820 -14.06 -13.55 0.99
C ILE A 820 -14.76 -12.26 1.43
N VAL A 821 -15.61 -12.35 2.46
CA VAL A 821 -16.35 -11.20 2.99
C VAL A 821 -15.37 -10.14 3.53
N GLY A 822 -14.37 -10.52 4.33
CA GLY A 822 -13.41 -9.56 4.88
C GLY A 822 -12.55 -8.86 3.81
N ILE A 823 -12.14 -9.59 2.76
CA ILE A 823 -11.38 -9.02 1.63
C ILE A 823 -12.26 -8.07 0.82
N ILE A 824 -13.47 -8.50 0.42
CA ILE A 824 -14.39 -7.67 -0.36
C ILE A 824 -14.75 -6.40 0.41
N ASN A 825 -15.05 -6.52 1.70
CA ASN A 825 -15.34 -5.37 2.56
C ASN A 825 -14.20 -4.35 2.52
N SER A 826 -12.96 -4.78 2.76
CA SER A 826 -11.80 -3.89 2.81
C SER A 826 -11.46 -3.28 1.44
N ALA A 827 -11.57 -4.06 0.37
CA ALA A 827 -11.43 -3.57 -0.99
C ALA A 827 -12.49 -2.50 -1.30
N THR A 828 -13.72 -2.69 -0.82
CA THR A 828 -14.82 -1.74 -1.00
C THR A 828 -14.61 -0.47 -0.19
N SER A 829 -14.11 -0.54 1.05
CA SER A 829 -13.76 0.63 1.85
C SER A 829 -12.71 1.50 1.16
N LEU A 830 -11.65 0.88 0.61
CA LEU A 830 -10.63 1.61 -0.16
C LEU A 830 -11.22 2.19 -1.46
N TYR A 831 -11.99 1.39 -2.18
CA TYR A 831 -12.64 1.79 -3.42
C TYR A 831 -13.56 3.01 -3.23
N ALA A 832 -14.40 3.00 -2.20
CA ALA A 832 -15.26 4.12 -1.84
C ALA A 832 -14.45 5.34 -1.40
N SER A 833 -13.38 5.16 -0.62
CA SER A 833 -12.51 6.25 -0.17
C SER A 833 -11.88 7.00 -1.35
N ILE A 834 -11.37 6.28 -2.35
CA ILE A 834 -10.81 6.90 -3.57
C ILE A 834 -11.86 7.76 -4.27
N SER A 835 -13.08 7.23 -4.47
CA SER A 835 -14.17 7.99 -5.09
C SER A 835 -14.55 9.24 -4.31
N VAL A 836 -14.60 9.14 -2.97
CA VAL A 836 -14.94 10.25 -2.07
C VAL A 836 -13.88 11.34 -2.11
N PHE A 837 -12.61 10.98 -1.91
CA PHE A 837 -11.53 11.95 -1.85
C PHE A 837 -11.24 12.61 -3.20
N ALA A 838 -11.50 11.93 -4.32
CA ALA A 838 -11.46 12.57 -5.64
C ALA A 838 -12.48 13.73 -5.76
N ILE A 839 -13.71 13.55 -5.25
CA ILE A 839 -14.75 14.58 -5.30
C ILE A 839 -14.48 15.70 -4.28
N LEU A 840 -13.94 15.35 -3.10
CA LEU A 840 -13.53 16.34 -2.10
C LEU A 840 -12.36 17.21 -2.59
N GLY A 841 -11.42 16.63 -3.34
CA GLY A 841 -10.36 17.39 -4.03
C GLY A 841 -10.93 18.44 -4.97
N PHE A 842 -11.88 18.05 -5.83
CA PHE A 842 -12.60 18.99 -6.70
C PHE A 842 -13.30 20.12 -5.93
N LYS A 843 -13.99 19.79 -4.83
CA LYS A 843 -14.62 20.78 -3.96
C LYS A 843 -13.60 21.78 -3.40
N ALA A 844 -12.50 21.29 -2.85
CA ALA A 844 -11.46 22.12 -2.25
C ALA A 844 -10.79 23.03 -3.28
N THR A 845 -10.47 22.52 -4.47
CA THR A 845 -9.88 23.29 -5.56
C THR A 845 -10.83 24.39 -6.06
N ASN A 846 -12.13 24.12 -6.17
CA ASN A 846 -13.11 25.15 -6.54
C ASN A 846 -13.26 26.22 -5.46
N ALA A 847 -13.31 25.83 -4.19
CA ALA A 847 -13.36 26.78 -3.08
C ALA A 847 -12.12 27.68 -3.04
N TYR A 848 -10.94 27.09 -3.26
CA TYR A 848 -9.67 27.80 -3.36
C TYR A 848 -9.68 28.82 -4.51
N LYS A 849 -10.10 28.41 -5.72
CA LYS A 849 -10.22 29.31 -6.88
C LYS A 849 -11.23 30.43 -6.65
N SER A 850 -12.35 30.15 -6.01
CA SER A 850 -13.37 31.15 -5.66
C SER A 850 -12.84 32.18 -4.66
N CYS A 851 -12.09 31.72 -3.64
CA CYS A 851 -11.42 32.58 -2.67
C CYS A 851 -10.43 33.54 -3.35
N LEU A 852 -9.58 33.02 -4.26
CA LEU A 852 -8.65 33.84 -5.02
C LEU A 852 -9.35 34.85 -5.92
N ASN A 853 -10.42 34.44 -6.63
CA ASN A 853 -11.19 35.35 -7.47
C ASN A 853 -11.83 36.51 -6.68
N GLN A 854 -12.26 36.27 -5.43
CA GLN A 854 -12.74 37.33 -4.55
C GLN A 854 -11.63 38.32 -4.17
N ASN A 855 -10.43 37.83 -3.85
CA ASN A 855 -9.28 38.69 -3.59
C ASN A 855 -8.89 39.49 -4.84
N ILE A 856 -8.90 38.87 -6.02
CA ILE A 856 -8.65 39.55 -7.29
C ILE A 856 -9.66 40.68 -7.50
N LEU A 857 -10.96 40.41 -7.34
CA LEU A 857 -12.00 41.45 -7.48
C LEU A 857 -11.80 42.60 -6.47
N THR A 858 -11.44 42.28 -5.24
CA THR A 858 -11.17 43.28 -4.20
C THR A 858 -9.98 44.17 -4.59
N LEU A 859 -8.88 43.56 -5.04
CA LEU A 859 -7.70 44.27 -5.51
C LEU A 859 -7.98 45.14 -6.74
N THR A 860 -8.71 44.59 -7.72
CA THR A 860 -9.07 45.31 -8.95
C THR A 860 -9.93 46.54 -8.62
N ASN A 861 -10.87 46.42 -7.68
CA ASN A 861 -11.71 47.54 -7.24
C ASN A 861 -10.95 48.56 -6.39
N ASP A 862 -10.14 48.11 -5.43
CA ASP A 862 -9.41 49.00 -4.51
C ASP A 862 -8.29 49.78 -5.21
N PHE A 863 -7.63 49.17 -6.21
CA PHE A 863 -6.54 49.78 -6.96
C PHE A 863 -6.95 50.30 -8.35
N GLU A 864 -8.25 50.26 -8.69
CA GLU A 864 -8.81 50.69 -9.98
C GLU A 864 -8.09 50.09 -11.21
N ILE A 865 -7.68 48.82 -11.10
CA ILE A 865 -6.98 48.11 -12.17
C ILE A 865 -8.01 47.63 -13.22
N PRO A 866 -7.70 47.59 -14.52
CA PRO A 866 -8.61 47.02 -15.52
C PRO A 866 -8.92 45.54 -15.28
N ASP A 867 -10.18 45.15 -15.47
CA ASP A 867 -10.60 43.75 -15.45
C ASP A 867 -9.75 42.93 -16.44
N LYS A 868 -9.11 41.86 -15.94
CA LYS A 868 -8.21 40.90 -16.64
C LYS A 868 -6.71 41.17 -16.57
N ASP A 869 -6.24 42.28 -15.98
CA ASP A 869 -4.80 42.46 -15.75
C ASP A 869 -4.28 41.57 -14.61
N ILE A 870 -5.11 41.31 -13.59
CA ILE A 870 -4.87 40.30 -12.57
C ILE A 870 -5.68 39.05 -12.92
N THR A 871 -5.00 37.92 -13.08
CA THR A 871 -5.52 36.59 -13.38
C THR A 871 -5.03 35.60 -12.30
N LEU A 872 -5.63 34.42 -12.25
CA LEU A 872 -5.20 33.36 -11.31
C LEU A 872 -3.73 32.95 -11.50
N GLU A 873 -3.19 33.08 -12.72
CA GLU A 873 -1.81 32.68 -13.05
C GLU A 873 -0.78 33.73 -12.62
N ASN A 874 -1.13 35.02 -12.63
CA ASN A 874 -0.23 36.12 -12.29
C ASN A 874 -0.51 36.73 -10.90
N TYR A 875 -1.45 36.15 -10.15
CA TYR A 875 -1.88 36.64 -8.84
C TYR A 875 -0.71 36.75 -7.85
N ASP A 876 0.14 35.72 -7.75
CA ASP A 876 1.27 35.70 -6.82
C ASP A 876 2.33 36.77 -7.13
N GLU A 877 2.54 37.04 -8.43
CA GLU A 877 3.44 38.10 -8.89
C GLU A 877 2.89 39.49 -8.52
N TRP A 878 1.59 39.71 -8.76
CA TRP A 878 0.91 40.95 -8.41
C TRP A 878 0.86 41.17 -6.90
N ILE A 879 0.58 40.14 -6.11
CA ILE A 879 0.63 40.20 -4.64
C ILE A 879 2.03 40.57 -4.18
N THR A 880 3.08 39.94 -4.70
CA THR A 880 4.47 40.25 -4.32
C THR A 880 4.82 41.71 -4.63
N LYS A 881 4.41 42.19 -5.81
CA LYS A 881 4.61 43.58 -6.25
C LYS A 881 3.84 44.58 -5.37
N LEU A 882 2.56 44.34 -5.14
CA LEU A 882 1.72 45.19 -4.31
C LEU A 882 2.15 45.14 -2.84
N ASN A 883 2.65 44.00 -2.33
CA ASN A 883 3.12 43.87 -0.94
C ASN A 883 4.35 44.75 -0.68
N SER A 884 5.26 44.81 -1.66
CA SER A 884 6.43 45.68 -1.58
C SER A 884 6.07 47.18 -1.59
N THR A 885 4.88 47.54 -2.08
CA THR A 885 4.46 48.93 -2.28
C THR A 885 3.43 49.39 -1.24
N TYR A 886 2.49 48.53 -0.86
CA TYR A 886 1.35 48.78 0.01
C TYR A 886 1.07 47.56 0.92
N PRO A 887 1.93 47.26 1.90
CA PRO A 887 1.80 46.07 2.75
C PRO A 887 0.52 46.07 3.59
N ASP A 888 0.05 47.25 4.04
CA ASP A 888 -1.15 47.38 4.88
C ASP A 888 -2.45 47.01 4.14
N ALA A 889 -2.52 47.26 2.82
CA ALA A 889 -3.68 46.91 1.99
C ALA A 889 -3.73 45.41 1.64
N ILE A 890 -2.58 44.73 1.67
CA ILE A 890 -2.51 43.28 1.46
C ILE A 890 -2.84 42.52 2.75
N ALA A 891 -2.49 43.07 3.91
CA ALA A 891 -2.81 42.46 5.20
C ALA A 891 -4.33 42.32 5.44
N SER A 892 -5.17 43.09 4.75
CA SER A 892 -6.64 42.97 4.81
C SER A 892 -7.23 41.90 3.89
N LEU A 893 -6.44 41.25 3.03
CA LEU A 893 -6.93 40.19 2.14
C LEU A 893 -7.18 38.89 2.89
N ARG A 894 -8.09 38.07 2.35
CA ARG A 894 -8.39 36.75 2.91
C ARG A 894 -7.26 35.76 2.58
N GLU A 895 -6.76 35.06 3.59
CA GLU A 895 -5.82 33.95 3.38
C GLU A 895 -6.54 32.78 2.69
N CYS A 896 -6.08 32.44 1.47
CA CYS A 896 -6.61 31.34 0.68
C CYS A 896 -5.52 30.27 0.56
N GLU A 897 -5.56 29.23 1.41
CA GLU A 897 -4.63 28.08 1.34
C GLU A 897 -5.39 26.81 0.99
N LEU A 898 -4.97 26.11 -0.06
CA LEU A 898 -5.64 24.88 -0.53
C LEU A 898 -5.68 23.80 0.56
N GLN A 899 -4.60 23.66 1.33
CA GLN A 899 -4.49 22.67 2.41
C GLN A 899 -5.58 22.88 3.47
N THR A 900 -5.85 24.13 3.83
CA THR A 900 -6.92 24.48 4.78
C THR A 900 -8.30 24.04 4.27
N PHE A 901 -8.57 24.13 2.96
CA PHE A 901 -9.84 23.65 2.38
C PHE A 901 -9.93 22.12 2.33
N LEU A 902 -8.81 21.41 2.19
CA LEU A 902 -8.75 19.94 2.25
C LEU A 902 -8.93 19.43 3.70
N ASP A 903 -8.34 20.14 4.67
CA ASP A 903 -8.45 19.83 6.10
C ASP A 903 -9.84 20.14 6.67
N GLN A 904 -10.59 21.07 6.05
CA GLN A 904 -11.99 21.37 6.37
C GLN A 904 -12.98 20.31 5.83
N THR A 905 -12.60 19.04 5.89
CA THR A 905 -13.46 17.94 5.47
C THR A 905 -14.47 17.60 6.57
N ALA A 906 -15.76 17.68 6.23
CA ALA A 906 -16.84 17.37 7.14
C ALA A 906 -16.83 15.88 7.51
N SER A 907 -17.00 15.58 8.80
CA SER A 907 -17.12 14.21 9.31
C SER A 907 -18.59 13.82 9.56
N GLY A 908 -18.86 12.52 9.64
CA GLY A 908 -20.21 12.00 9.92
C GLY A 908 -21.24 12.39 8.86
N THR A 909 -22.39 12.91 9.29
CA THR A 909 -23.52 13.30 8.44
C THR A 909 -23.17 14.46 7.50
N GLY A 910 -22.29 15.36 7.94
CA GLY A 910 -21.86 16.52 7.15
C GLY A 910 -21.13 16.14 5.86
N LEU A 911 -20.47 14.97 5.81
CA LEU A 911 -19.81 14.51 4.58
C LEU A 911 -20.82 14.34 3.44
N ALA A 912 -21.92 13.62 3.69
CA ALA A 912 -22.91 13.30 2.66
C ALA A 912 -23.88 14.45 2.37
N PHE A 913 -24.36 15.14 3.42
CA PHE A 913 -25.43 16.14 3.31
C PHE A 913 -24.96 17.58 3.14
N ILE A 914 -23.67 17.83 3.34
CA ILE A 914 -23.05 19.16 3.14
C ILE A 914 -21.97 19.05 2.08
N ALA A 915 -20.89 18.33 2.34
CA ALA A 915 -19.71 18.37 1.47
C ALA A 915 -19.99 17.79 0.06
N PHE A 916 -20.64 16.63 -0.01
CA PHE A 916 -21.00 16.00 -1.28
C PHE A 916 -22.05 16.78 -2.06
N THR A 917 -23.10 17.27 -1.40
CA THR A 917 -24.14 18.06 -2.06
C THR A 917 -23.63 19.39 -2.60
N GLU A 918 -22.68 20.01 -1.89
CA GLU A 918 -21.97 21.20 -2.35
C GLU A 918 -21.07 20.90 -3.56
N ALA A 919 -20.41 19.74 -3.60
CA ALA A 919 -19.69 19.33 -4.79
C ALA A 919 -20.63 19.03 -5.98
N VAL A 920 -21.80 18.45 -5.73
CA VAL A 920 -22.77 18.05 -6.76
C VAL A 920 -23.41 19.25 -7.46
N ILE A 921 -23.68 20.36 -6.76
CA ILE A 921 -24.26 21.56 -7.38
C ILE A 921 -23.33 22.21 -8.42
N GLU A 922 -22.01 22.04 -8.25
CA GLU A 922 -20.98 22.53 -9.19
C GLU A 922 -20.82 21.62 -10.43
N MET A 923 -21.41 20.41 -10.41
CA MET A 923 -21.32 19.49 -11.54
C MET A 923 -22.42 19.77 -12.58
N PRO A 924 -22.11 19.69 -13.89
CA PRO A 924 -23.13 19.78 -14.92
C PRO A 924 -24.14 18.63 -14.79
N GLY A 925 -25.43 18.96 -14.81
CA GLY A 925 -26.51 18.00 -14.59
C GLY A 925 -26.66 17.57 -13.13
N SER A 926 -26.45 18.48 -12.19
CA SER A 926 -26.45 18.25 -10.72
C SER A 926 -27.61 17.39 -10.20
N GLN A 927 -28.82 17.51 -10.76
CA GLN A 927 -29.97 16.68 -10.40
C GLN A 927 -29.71 15.17 -10.56
N VAL A 928 -29.12 14.76 -11.68
CA VAL A 928 -28.89 13.34 -12.00
C VAL A 928 -27.89 12.74 -11.01
N TRP A 929 -26.83 13.49 -10.71
CA TRP A 929 -25.82 13.10 -9.73
C TRP A 929 -26.43 12.99 -8.32
N SER A 930 -27.28 13.95 -7.93
CA SER A 930 -28.00 13.93 -6.66
C SER A 930 -28.89 12.69 -6.53
N ILE A 931 -29.70 12.40 -7.56
CA ILE A 931 -30.59 11.23 -7.59
C ILE A 931 -29.79 9.94 -7.44
N LEU A 932 -28.73 9.76 -8.24
CA LEU A 932 -27.89 8.56 -8.19
C LEU A 932 -27.23 8.40 -6.81
N PHE A 933 -26.70 9.49 -6.25
CA PHE A 933 -26.04 9.49 -4.95
C PHE A 933 -26.99 9.10 -3.82
N PHE A 934 -28.16 9.73 -3.72
CA PHE A 934 -29.10 9.44 -2.63
C PHE A 934 -29.79 8.08 -2.77
N VAL A 935 -30.05 7.58 -3.99
CA VAL A 935 -30.55 6.20 -4.18
C VAL A 935 -29.48 5.18 -3.79
N MET A 936 -28.20 5.45 -4.11
CA MET A 936 -27.09 4.61 -3.65
C MET A 936 -27.01 4.58 -2.12
N LEU A 937 -27.02 5.74 -1.45
CA LEU A 937 -27.00 5.78 0.03
C LEU A 937 -28.22 5.09 0.64
N PHE A 938 -29.40 5.25 0.03
CA PHE A 938 -30.63 4.60 0.49
C PHE A 938 -30.53 3.07 0.41
N THR A 939 -30.03 2.55 -0.72
CA THR A 939 -29.86 1.10 -0.92
C THR A 939 -28.78 0.49 -0.03
N LEU A 940 -27.66 1.19 0.19
CA LEU A 940 -26.64 0.80 1.17
C LEU A 940 -27.22 0.76 2.59
N GLY A 941 -27.91 1.82 3.01
CA GLY A 941 -28.54 1.89 4.33
C GLY A 941 -29.56 0.77 4.56
N LEU A 942 -30.41 0.51 3.57
CA LEU A 942 -31.41 -0.55 3.63
C LEU A 942 -30.78 -1.94 3.78
N SER A 943 -29.64 -2.19 3.12
CA SER A 943 -28.93 -3.46 3.24
C SER A 943 -28.38 -3.72 4.65
N SER A 944 -27.83 -2.70 5.33
CA SER A 944 -27.36 -2.83 6.71
C SER A 944 -28.52 -3.04 7.69
N MET A 945 -29.67 -2.40 7.45
CA MET A 945 -30.88 -2.62 8.25
C MET A 945 -31.35 -4.09 8.21
N PHE A 946 -31.00 -4.83 7.15
CA PHE A 946 -31.28 -6.26 7.10
C PHE A 946 -30.54 -7.06 8.18
N GLY A 947 -29.25 -6.80 8.38
CA GLY A 947 -28.49 -7.46 9.45
C GLY A 947 -28.99 -7.10 10.84
N ASN A 948 -29.27 -5.82 11.07
CA ASN A 948 -29.67 -5.33 12.40
C ASN A 948 -31.04 -5.85 12.83
N MET A 949 -32.02 -5.87 11.92
CA MET A 949 -33.37 -6.38 12.23
C MET A 949 -33.36 -7.88 12.52
N GLU A 950 -32.56 -8.65 11.79
CA GLU A 950 -32.41 -10.09 12.05
C GLU A 950 -31.78 -10.35 13.43
N GLY A 951 -30.79 -9.52 13.81
CA GLY A 951 -30.18 -9.52 15.14
C GLY A 951 -31.14 -9.20 16.29
N VAL A 952 -32.34 -8.68 16.02
CA VAL A 952 -33.39 -8.42 17.03
C VAL A 952 -34.51 -9.45 16.97
N ILE A 953 -35.03 -9.75 15.79
CA ILE A 953 -36.20 -10.63 15.60
C ILE A 953 -35.90 -12.06 16.08
N THR A 954 -34.75 -12.60 15.71
CA THR A 954 -34.42 -14.00 16.00
C THR A 954 -34.21 -14.25 17.49
N PRO A 955 -33.45 -13.41 18.23
CA PRO A 955 -33.39 -13.46 19.69
C PRO A 955 -34.75 -13.34 20.41
N LEU A 956 -35.65 -12.47 19.94
CA LEU A 956 -36.99 -12.32 20.53
C LEU A 956 -37.84 -13.59 20.40
N LYS A 957 -37.70 -14.31 19.29
CA LYS A 957 -38.36 -15.61 19.07
C LYS A 957 -37.74 -16.70 19.95
N ASP A 958 -36.41 -16.74 20.07
CA ASP A 958 -35.70 -17.71 20.90
C ASP A 958 -36.09 -17.61 22.39
N LEU A 959 -36.32 -16.40 22.89
CA LEU A 959 -36.78 -16.14 24.26
C LEU A 959 -38.27 -16.51 24.51
N ASN A 960 -39.01 -16.93 23.47
CA ASN A 960 -40.46 -17.17 23.52
C ASN A 960 -41.27 -16.00 24.13
N VAL A 961 -40.80 -14.76 23.97
CA VAL A 961 -41.53 -13.55 24.39
C VAL A 961 -42.81 -13.39 23.55
N VAL A 962 -42.73 -13.78 22.28
CA VAL A 962 -43.85 -13.78 21.35
C VAL A 962 -44.49 -15.17 21.31
N PRO A 963 -45.81 -15.30 21.55
CA PRO A 963 -46.51 -16.57 21.43
C PRO A 963 -46.39 -17.16 20.02
N LYS A 964 -46.19 -18.49 19.93
CA LYS A 964 -46.00 -19.21 18.65
C LYS A 964 -47.17 -19.11 17.66
N TRP A 965 -48.36 -18.66 18.09
CA TRP A 965 -49.51 -18.47 17.19
C TRP A 965 -49.44 -17.16 16.39
N ILE A 966 -48.58 -16.21 16.80
CA ILE A 966 -48.46 -14.92 16.12
C ILE A 966 -47.58 -15.11 14.87
N PRO A 967 -48.06 -14.70 13.67
CA PRO A 967 -47.27 -14.78 12.45
C PRO A 967 -46.00 -13.93 12.50
N GLN A 968 -45.00 -14.29 11.71
CA GLN A 968 -43.76 -13.52 11.62
C GLN A 968 -44.00 -12.10 11.08
N GLU A 969 -44.96 -11.96 10.15
CA GLU A 969 -45.39 -10.69 9.56
C GLU A 969 -45.88 -9.71 10.64
N VAL A 970 -46.65 -10.22 11.61
CA VAL A 970 -47.18 -9.40 12.70
C VAL A 970 -46.06 -9.05 13.69
N THR A 971 -45.15 -9.99 13.94
CA THR A 971 -44.02 -9.76 14.84
C THR A 971 -43.07 -8.68 14.32
N SER A 972 -42.70 -8.75 13.03
CA SER A 972 -41.87 -7.72 12.39
C SER A 972 -42.60 -6.37 12.31
N GLY A 973 -43.91 -6.37 12.04
CA GLY A 973 -44.73 -5.16 12.04
C GLY A 973 -44.79 -4.47 13.41
N ILE A 974 -44.98 -5.24 14.49
CA ILE A 974 -44.95 -4.70 15.86
C ILE A 974 -43.57 -4.12 16.18
N LEU A 975 -42.50 -4.83 15.84
CA LEU A 975 -41.14 -4.36 16.08
C LEU A 975 -40.86 -3.05 15.34
N CYS A 976 -41.16 -2.97 14.04
CA CYS A 976 -41.00 -1.74 13.27
C CYS A 976 -41.84 -0.59 13.83
N LEU A 977 -43.07 -0.85 14.29
CA LEU A 977 -43.93 0.16 14.91
C LEU A 977 -43.34 0.68 16.22
N VAL A 978 -42.86 -0.21 17.09
CA VAL A 978 -42.19 0.18 18.35
C VAL A 978 -40.94 0.99 18.06
N SER A 979 -40.10 0.52 17.12
CA SER A 979 -38.88 1.23 16.72
C SER A 979 -39.18 2.62 16.13
N PHE A 980 -40.24 2.75 15.31
CA PHE A 980 -40.71 4.03 14.80
C PHE A 980 -41.10 4.98 15.93
N LEU A 981 -41.90 4.52 16.90
CA LEU A 981 -42.35 5.35 18.02
C LEU A 981 -41.18 5.82 18.90
N VAL A 982 -40.19 4.96 19.14
CA VAL A 982 -38.99 5.33 19.90
C VAL A 982 -38.11 6.29 19.11
N ALA A 983 -37.96 6.09 17.80
CA ALA A 983 -37.13 6.94 16.93
C ALA A 983 -37.70 8.36 16.71
N LEU A 984 -38.94 8.66 17.13
CA LEU A 984 -39.51 10.01 17.06
C LEU A 984 -38.67 11.06 17.80
N ILE A 985 -37.91 10.67 18.83
CA ILE A 985 -37.00 11.57 19.54
C ILE A 985 -35.98 12.22 18.60
N PHE A 986 -35.54 11.52 17.54
CA PHE A 986 -34.57 12.03 16.59
C PHE A 986 -35.17 13.00 15.55
N THR A 987 -36.49 13.19 15.56
CA THR A 987 -37.20 14.14 14.67
C THR A 987 -37.50 15.48 15.35
N GLN A 988 -37.05 15.67 16.60
CA GLN A 988 -37.12 16.95 17.30
C GLN A 988 -36.06 17.93 16.77
N GLY A 989 -36.18 19.22 17.10
CA GLY A 989 -35.15 20.22 16.75
C GLY A 989 -33.76 19.90 17.33
N SER A 990 -33.67 19.26 18.51
CA SER A 990 -32.41 18.76 19.08
C SER A 990 -32.03 17.35 18.58
N GLY A 991 -32.79 16.79 17.63
CA GLY A 991 -32.72 15.39 17.22
C GLY A 991 -31.37 14.98 16.62
N ASN A 992 -30.70 15.87 15.88
CA ASN A 992 -29.36 15.59 15.34
C ASN A 992 -28.33 15.33 16.45
N TYR A 993 -28.36 16.12 17.53
CA TYR A 993 -27.47 15.93 18.68
C TYR A 993 -27.70 14.57 19.35
N TRP A 994 -28.96 14.13 19.45
CA TRP A 994 -29.28 12.79 19.95
C TRP A 994 -28.78 11.67 19.03
N VAL A 995 -28.87 11.85 17.71
CA VAL A 995 -28.33 10.89 16.74
C VAL A 995 -26.80 10.78 16.89
N GLU A 996 -26.09 11.89 17.05
CA GLU A 996 -24.64 11.90 17.26
C GLU A 996 -24.24 11.19 18.57
N VAL A 997 -24.98 11.42 19.66
CA VAL A 997 -24.80 10.71 20.93
C VAL A 997 -24.96 9.19 20.75
N PHE A 998 -26.04 8.76 20.10
CA PHE A 998 -26.26 7.33 19.87
C PHE A 998 -25.17 6.74 18.97
N ASN A 999 -24.80 7.42 17.89
CA ASN A 999 -23.79 6.97 16.95
C ASN A 999 -22.39 6.83 17.59
N GLY A 1000 -21.96 7.81 18.39
CA GLY A 1000 -20.63 7.80 19.01
C GLY A 1000 -20.46 6.78 20.14
N TYR A 1001 -21.51 6.50 20.91
CA TYR A 1001 -21.40 5.73 22.15
C TYR A 1001 -22.00 4.32 22.09
N VAL A 1002 -23.08 4.08 21.34
CA VAL A 1002 -23.69 2.74 21.22
C VAL A 1002 -22.83 1.82 20.36
N GLY A 1003 -22.23 2.35 19.29
CA GLY A 1003 -21.41 1.61 18.33
C GLY A 1003 -19.95 1.39 18.75
N SER A 1004 -19.55 1.80 19.96
CA SER A 1004 -18.15 1.72 20.41
C SER A 1004 -17.97 0.73 21.57
N VAL A 1005 -18.23 1.15 22.81
CA VAL A 1005 -17.95 0.34 24.02
C VAL A 1005 -18.73 -0.97 24.06
N PRO A 1006 -20.05 -1.00 23.78
CA PRO A 1006 -20.81 -2.24 23.85
C PRO A 1006 -20.28 -3.32 22.92
N LEU A 1007 -19.95 -2.97 21.66
CA LEU A 1007 -19.43 -3.92 20.68
C LEU A 1007 -18.07 -4.50 21.09
N LEU A 1008 -17.15 -3.67 21.60
CA LEU A 1008 -15.85 -4.12 22.10
C LEU A 1008 -15.97 -5.18 23.20
N ILE A 1009 -16.86 -4.94 24.17
CA ILE A 1009 -17.05 -5.84 25.31
C ILE A 1009 -17.78 -7.12 24.88
N ILE A 1010 -18.80 -7.01 24.02
CA ILE A 1010 -19.50 -8.18 23.48
C ILE A 1010 -18.50 -9.04 22.70
N ALA A 1011 -17.77 -8.48 21.74
CA ALA A 1011 -16.75 -9.18 20.95
C ALA A 1011 -15.71 -9.89 21.83
N PHE A 1012 -15.24 -9.22 22.90
CA PHE A 1012 -14.35 -9.84 23.87
C PHE A 1012 -14.98 -11.08 24.53
N PHE A 1013 -16.22 -10.96 25.03
CA PHE A 1013 -16.91 -12.09 25.64
C PHE A 1013 -17.25 -13.21 24.65
N GLU A 1014 -17.52 -12.92 23.38
CA GLU A 1014 -17.77 -13.93 22.35
C GLU A 1014 -16.53 -14.79 22.11
N ILE A 1015 -15.36 -14.17 21.91
CA ILE A 1015 -14.09 -14.89 21.73
C ILE A 1015 -13.75 -15.70 22.97
N ILE A 1016 -13.88 -15.11 24.18
CA ILE A 1016 -13.58 -15.82 25.43
C ILE A 1016 -14.53 -17.00 25.63
N SER A 1017 -15.80 -16.83 25.29
CA SER A 1017 -16.82 -17.86 25.42
C SER A 1017 -16.54 -19.07 24.55
N VAL A 1018 -16.18 -18.88 23.29
CA VAL A 1018 -15.87 -20.02 22.40
C VAL A 1018 -14.48 -20.59 22.71
N SER A 1019 -13.48 -19.75 22.90
CA SER A 1019 -12.08 -20.20 23.03
C SER A 1019 -11.79 -20.90 24.35
N TYR A 1020 -12.33 -20.37 25.45
CA TYR A 1020 -12.04 -20.86 26.81
C TYR A 1020 -13.19 -21.63 27.47
N ILE A 1021 -14.46 -21.24 27.24
CA ILE A 1021 -15.61 -21.89 27.91
C ILE A 1021 -16.11 -23.10 27.11
N TYR A 1022 -16.42 -22.92 25.83
CA TYR A 1022 -16.75 -24.03 24.94
C TYR A 1022 -15.52 -24.92 24.70
N GLY A 1023 -14.36 -24.29 24.65
CA GLY A 1023 -13.06 -24.92 24.54
C GLY A 1023 -12.61 -25.05 23.09
N ILE A 1024 -11.44 -24.47 22.80
CA ILE A 1024 -10.87 -24.44 21.45
C ILE A 1024 -10.71 -25.82 20.79
N ARG A 1025 -10.57 -26.89 21.59
CA ARG A 1025 -10.48 -28.27 21.09
C ARG A 1025 -11.82 -28.74 20.52
N ASN A 1026 -12.90 -28.58 21.29
CA ASN A 1026 -14.26 -28.93 20.84
C ASN A 1026 -14.63 -28.11 19.60
N PHE A 1027 -14.34 -26.80 19.63
CA PHE A 1027 -14.57 -25.94 18.48
C PHE A 1027 -13.76 -26.34 17.25
N SER A 1028 -12.50 -26.77 17.44
CA SER A 1028 -11.67 -27.27 16.34
C SER A 1028 -12.21 -28.57 15.75
N ASP A 1029 -12.78 -29.46 16.58
CA ASP A 1029 -13.38 -30.72 16.15
C ASP A 1029 -14.70 -30.46 15.40
N ASP A 1030 -15.50 -29.48 15.82
CA ASP A 1030 -16.70 -29.05 15.10
C ASP A 1030 -16.37 -28.44 13.72
N LEU A 1031 -15.31 -27.62 13.65
CA LEU A 1031 -14.81 -27.08 12.38
C LEU A 1031 -14.28 -28.19 11.46
N ASP A 1032 -13.61 -29.20 12.01
CA ASP A 1032 -13.17 -30.40 11.27
C ASP A 1032 -14.36 -31.13 10.66
N TYR A 1033 -15.45 -31.25 11.42
CA TYR A 1033 -16.70 -31.87 10.96
C TYR A 1033 -17.38 -31.07 9.84
N MET A 1034 -17.44 -29.73 9.94
CA MET A 1034 -18.12 -28.87 8.97
C MET A 1034 -17.28 -28.63 7.70
N ASN A 1035 -16.02 -28.22 7.87
CA ASN A 1035 -15.14 -27.80 6.78
C ASN A 1035 -14.27 -28.95 6.24
N GLY A 1036 -14.26 -30.12 6.91
CA GLY A 1036 -13.39 -31.24 6.58
C GLY A 1036 -11.92 -31.01 6.96
N SER A 1037 -11.61 -29.93 7.69
CA SER A 1037 -10.27 -29.63 8.16
C SER A 1037 -10.29 -28.80 9.44
N ARG A 1038 -9.31 -29.05 10.33
CA ARG A 1038 -9.13 -28.29 11.57
C ARG A 1038 -8.59 -26.89 11.30
N PRO A 1039 -8.97 -25.88 12.12
CA PRO A 1039 -8.43 -24.53 11.99
C PRO A 1039 -6.90 -24.50 12.20
N ASN A 1040 -6.25 -23.72 11.32
CA ASN A 1040 -4.81 -23.44 11.34
C ASN A 1040 -4.37 -22.80 12.66
N ILE A 1041 -3.06 -22.80 12.96
CA ILE A 1041 -2.59 -22.09 14.16
C ILE A 1041 -2.94 -20.63 14.13
N PHE A 1042 -2.85 -19.98 12.97
CA PHE A 1042 -3.16 -18.56 12.89
C PHE A 1042 -4.48 -18.26 13.59
N TRP A 1043 -5.56 -18.95 13.19
CA TRP A 1043 -6.87 -18.85 13.82
C TRP A 1043 -6.84 -19.20 15.32
N LYS A 1044 -6.17 -20.28 15.70
CA LYS A 1044 -6.04 -20.67 17.11
C LYS A 1044 -5.27 -19.65 17.95
N ALA A 1045 -4.20 -19.06 17.44
CA ALA A 1045 -3.38 -18.07 18.11
C ALA A 1045 -4.12 -16.74 18.21
N CYS A 1046 -4.86 -16.36 17.17
CA CYS A 1046 -5.78 -15.23 17.20
C CYS A 1046 -6.84 -15.42 18.28
N TRP A 1047 -7.60 -16.52 18.24
CA TRP A 1047 -8.66 -16.80 19.20
C TRP A 1047 -8.16 -17.00 20.65
N LEU A 1048 -7.01 -17.66 20.85
CA LEU A 1048 -6.48 -17.93 22.18
C LEU A 1048 -5.68 -16.78 22.79
N VAL A 1049 -5.02 -15.94 22.00
CA VAL A 1049 -4.05 -14.97 22.55
C VAL A 1049 -4.19 -13.61 21.89
N ILE A 1050 -4.02 -13.50 20.57
CA ILE A 1050 -3.81 -12.20 19.91
C ILE A 1050 -5.07 -11.34 19.98
N SER A 1051 -6.21 -11.84 19.52
CA SER A 1051 -7.46 -11.07 19.48
C SER A 1051 -7.96 -10.72 20.90
N PRO A 1052 -7.97 -11.63 21.90
CA PRO A 1052 -8.35 -11.27 23.26
C PRO A 1052 -7.44 -10.19 23.89
N VAL A 1053 -6.12 -10.26 23.66
CA VAL A 1053 -5.16 -9.28 24.19
C VAL A 1053 -5.31 -7.94 23.51
N MET A 1054 -5.47 -7.92 22.18
CA MET A 1054 -5.69 -6.67 21.45
C MET A 1054 -7.02 -6.01 21.83
N LEU A 1055 -8.12 -6.75 21.88
CA LEU A 1055 -9.43 -6.24 22.34
C LEU A 1055 -9.34 -5.66 23.75
N LEU A 1056 -8.63 -6.34 24.66
CA LEU A 1056 -8.42 -5.84 26.02
C LEU A 1056 -7.56 -4.56 26.03
N MET A 1057 -6.51 -4.50 25.20
CA MET A 1057 -5.65 -3.32 25.08
C MET A 1057 -6.42 -2.12 24.54
N VAL A 1058 -7.20 -2.31 23.47
CA VAL A 1058 -8.06 -1.29 22.85
C VAL A 1058 -9.10 -0.81 23.86
N PHE A 1059 -9.73 -1.73 24.59
CA PHE A 1059 -10.69 -1.37 25.65
C PHE A 1059 -10.06 -0.56 26.79
N VAL A 1060 -8.88 -0.97 27.28
CA VAL A 1060 -8.17 -0.22 28.34
C VAL A 1060 -7.75 1.16 27.83
N ALA A 1061 -7.25 1.26 26.61
CA ALA A 1061 -6.90 2.53 25.98
C ALA A 1061 -8.13 3.45 25.87
N TYR A 1062 -9.28 2.92 25.43
CA TYR A 1062 -10.54 3.67 25.38
C TYR A 1062 -10.92 4.24 26.75
N VAL A 1063 -10.91 3.41 27.80
CA VAL A 1063 -11.29 3.84 29.15
C VAL A 1063 -10.34 4.94 29.67
N ILE A 1064 -9.03 4.81 29.42
CA ILE A 1064 -8.04 5.81 29.81
C ILE A 1064 -8.30 7.14 29.08
N LEU A 1065 -8.54 7.10 27.77
CA LEU A 1065 -8.75 8.29 26.95
C LEU A 1065 -10.04 9.02 27.33
N GLN A 1066 -11.13 8.28 27.54
CA GLN A 1066 -12.41 8.86 27.97
C GLN A 1066 -12.35 9.41 29.40
N ALA A 1067 -11.52 8.86 30.28
CA ALA A 1067 -11.36 9.37 31.64
C ALA A 1067 -10.63 10.72 31.70
N GLN A 1068 -9.90 11.12 30.65
CA GLN A 1068 -9.06 12.32 30.65
C GLN A 1068 -9.76 13.59 30.13
N LYS A 1069 -10.82 13.47 29.34
CA LYS A 1069 -11.50 14.62 28.71
C LYS A 1069 -13.01 14.57 28.93
N HIS A 1070 -13.60 15.71 29.29
CA HIS A 1070 -15.06 15.87 29.27
C HIS A 1070 -15.56 15.84 27.82
N PRO A 1071 -16.63 15.10 27.51
CA PRO A 1071 -17.14 15.01 26.15
C PRO A 1071 -17.79 16.33 25.71
N THR A 1072 -17.49 16.75 24.50
CA THR A 1072 -18.00 17.98 23.87
C THR A 1072 -18.72 17.64 22.56
N TYR A 1073 -19.60 18.54 22.11
CA TYR A 1073 -20.33 18.39 20.85
C TYR A 1073 -20.43 19.74 20.11
N PRO A 1074 -20.44 19.71 18.77
CA PRO A 1074 -20.58 20.93 17.97
C PRO A 1074 -22.04 21.41 17.99
N THR A 1075 -22.23 22.72 18.15
CA THR A 1075 -23.55 23.37 18.12
C THR A 1075 -23.66 24.37 16.97
N TRP A 1076 -24.88 24.49 16.42
CA TRP A 1076 -25.19 25.42 15.35
C TRP A 1076 -25.95 26.61 15.95
N ASN A 1077 -25.19 27.66 16.29
CA ASN A 1077 -25.70 28.85 16.94
C ASN A 1077 -25.44 30.10 16.06
N PRO A 1078 -26.47 30.69 15.42
CA PRO A 1078 -26.31 31.89 14.60
C PRO A 1078 -25.83 33.12 15.37
N GLU A 1079 -26.02 33.15 16.70
CA GLU A 1079 -25.61 34.26 17.56
C GLU A 1079 -24.16 34.14 18.05
N TYR A 1080 -23.44 33.08 17.64
CA TYR A 1080 -22.05 32.87 18.03
C TYR A 1080 -21.12 33.88 17.33
N GLU A 1081 -20.15 34.41 18.08
CA GLU A 1081 -19.24 35.48 17.63
C GLU A 1081 -18.44 35.10 16.38
N PHE A 1082 -18.04 33.82 16.26
CA PHE A 1082 -17.26 33.30 15.12
C PHE A 1082 -18.09 32.52 14.10
N PHE A 1083 -19.41 32.76 14.02
CA PHE A 1083 -20.27 32.16 12.99
C PHE A 1083 -19.71 32.47 11.57
N PRO A 1084 -19.57 31.48 10.67
CA PRO A 1084 -20.25 30.16 10.61
C PRO A 1084 -19.50 28.97 11.24
N GLN A 1085 -18.42 29.20 12.01
CA GLN A 1085 -17.75 28.11 12.73
C GLN A 1085 -18.67 27.54 13.83
N THR A 1086 -18.66 26.22 14.00
CA THR A 1086 -19.49 25.56 15.02
C THR A 1086 -18.92 25.80 16.43
N GLU A 1087 -19.81 26.13 17.37
CA GLU A 1087 -19.44 26.34 18.77
C GLU A 1087 -19.36 24.97 19.48
N SER A 1088 -18.19 24.61 20.02
CA SER A 1088 -18.03 23.35 20.77
C SER A 1088 -18.48 23.53 22.21
N LYS A 1089 -19.60 22.89 22.59
CA LYS A 1089 -20.14 22.93 23.96
C LYS A 1089 -19.91 21.61 24.69
N PRO A 1090 -19.63 21.62 26.01
CA PRO A 1090 -19.62 20.41 26.81
C PRO A 1090 -21.03 19.83 26.93
N TYR A 1091 -21.17 18.51 26.96
CA TYR A 1091 -22.46 17.89 27.24
C TYR A 1091 -22.94 18.23 28.67
N PRO A 1092 -24.24 18.55 28.86
CA PRO A 1092 -24.82 18.70 30.19
C PRO A 1092 -24.70 17.43 31.04
N ASP A 1093 -24.59 17.57 32.36
CA ASP A 1093 -24.37 16.44 33.29
C ASP A 1093 -25.45 15.35 33.18
N TRP A 1094 -26.70 15.74 32.94
CA TRP A 1094 -27.81 14.80 32.78
C TRP A 1094 -27.73 14.03 31.44
N VAL A 1095 -27.23 14.66 30.37
CA VAL A 1095 -26.96 13.99 29.09
C VAL A 1095 -25.78 13.05 29.25
N PHE A 1096 -24.74 13.47 29.98
CA PHE A 1096 -23.62 12.60 30.30
C PHE A 1096 -24.05 11.36 31.10
N ALA A 1097 -24.99 11.51 32.03
CA ALA A 1097 -25.61 10.37 32.72
C ALA A 1097 -26.33 9.42 31.75
N ILE A 1098 -27.03 9.95 30.73
CA ILE A 1098 -27.66 9.16 29.67
C ILE A 1098 -26.62 8.46 28.79
N ILE A 1099 -25.50 9.11 28.45
CA ILE A 1099 -24.39 8.50 27.72
C ILE A 1099 -23.86 7.28 28.47
N ILE A 1100 -23.57 7.43 29.77
CA ILE A 1100 -23.14 6.30 30.61
C ILE A 1100 -24.20 5.20 30.63
N LEU A 1101 -25.47 5.57 30.76
CA LEU A 1101 -26.58 4.63 30.73
C LEU A 1101 -26.66 3.85 29.40
N LEU A 1102 -26.47 4.53 28.26
CA LEU A 1102 -26.49 3.95 26.92
C LEU A 1102 -25.33 2.97 26.69
N CYS A 1103 -24.16 3.19 27.29
CA CYS A 1103 -23.05 2.25 27.25
C CYS A 1103 -23.24 1.05 28.21
N VAL A 1104 -23.81 1.29 29.40
CA VAL A 1104 -23.91 0.28 30.46
C VAL A 1104 -25.12 -0.63 30.29
N ILE A 1105 -26.30 -0.11 29.93
CA ILE A 1105 -27.54 -0.90 29.78
C ILE A 1105 -27.37 -2.11 28.85
N PRO A 1106 -26.79 -1.97 27.64
CA PRO A 1106 -26.61 -3.12 26.76
C PRO A 1106 -25.72 -4.20 27.37
N LEU A 1107 -24.82 -3.83 28.30
CA LEU A 1107 -23.86 -4.75 28.90
C LEU A 1107 -24.34 -5.39 30.20
N LEU A 1108 -25.30 -4.79 30.91
CA LEU A 1108 -25.87 -5.33 32.15
C LEU A 1108 -26.40 -6.78 32.04
N PRO A 1109 -27.02 -7.22 30.92
CA PRO A 1109 -27.46 -8.60 30.79
C PRO A 1109 -26.34 -9.64 30.98
N ILE A 1110 -25.08 -9.33 30.60
CA ILE A 1110 -23.94 -10.25 30.71
C ILE A 1110 -23.72 -10.70 32.17
N PRO A 1111 -23.46 -9.80 33.14
CA PRO A 1111 -23.31 -10.20 34.55
C PRO A 1111 -24.63 -10.60 35.21
N VAL A 1112 -25.76 -9.95 34.90
CA VAL A 1112 -27.05 -10.23 35.57
C VAL A 1112 -27.53 -11.65 35.31
N VAL A 1113 -27.46 -12.11 34.07
CA VAL A 1113 -27.88 -13.48 33.69
C VAL A 1113 -26.96 -14.52 34.32
N ALA A 1114 -25.66 -14.26 34.35
CA ALA A 1114 -24.69 -15.12 35.02
C ALA A 1114 -24.98 -15.22 36.53
N LEU A 1115 -25.23 -14.10 37.21
CA LEU A 1115 -25.59 -14.06 38.64
C LEU A 1115 -26.92 -14.76 38.92
N TYR A 1116 -27.94 -14.53 38.10
CA TYR A 1116 -29.26 -15.17 38.23
C TYR A 1116 -29.15 -16.70 38.18
N HIS A 1117 -28.44 -17.24 37.20
CA HIS A 1117 -28.24 -18.69 37.08
C HIS A 1117 -27.34 -19.25 38.20
N LEU A 1118 -26.35 -18.50 38.67
CA LEU A 1118 -25.52 -18.89 39.81
C LEU A 1118 -26.34 -18.96 41.10
N MET A 1119 -27.18 -17.95 41.37
CA MET A 1119 -28.10 -17.92 42.52
C MET A 1119 -29.13 -19.06 42.45
N CYS A 1120 -29.71 -19.32 41.27
CA CYS A 1120 -30.61 -20.46 41.05
C CYS A 1120 -29.91 -21.80 41.32
N ARG A 1121 -28.65 -21.97 40.89
CA ARG A 1121 -27.84 -23.16 41.22
C ARG A 1121 -27.58 -23.30 42.72
N LEU A 1122 -27.25 -22.21 43.39
CA LEU A 1122 -27.02 -22.20 44.85
C LEU A 1122 -28.30 -22.51 45.63
N SER A 1123 -29.44 -21.97 45.19
CA SER A 1123 -30.76 -22.25 45.77
C SER A 1123 -31.18 -23.72 45.58
N ARG A 1124 -30.97 -24.30 44.38
CA ARG A 1124 -31.19 -25.75 44.14
C ARG A 1124 -30.26 -26.64 44.98
N ARG A 1125 -28.99 -26.27 45.18
CA ARG A 1125 -28.09 -27.00 46.08
C ARG A 1125 -28.55 -26.93 47.54
N ARG A 1126 -29.03 -25.78 48.03
CA ARG A 1126 -29.62 -25.64 49.37
C ARG A 1126 -30.92 -26.43 49.54
N SER A 1127 -31.78 -26.46 48.51
CA SER A 1127 -33.00 -27.25 48.49
C SER A 1127 -32.73 -28.75 48.50
N ASN A 1128 -31.73 -29.23 47.74
CA ASN A 1128 -31.33 -30.65 47.73
C ASN A 1128 -30.60 -31.09 49.03
N GLN A 1129 -30.02 -30.16 49.79
CA GLN A 1129 -29.51 -30.46 51.14
C GLN A 1129 -30.61 -30.51 52.22
N SER A 1130 -31.78 -29.92 51.96
CA SER A 1130 -32.88 -29.83 52.95
C SER A 1130 -33.84 -31.03 52.93
N TYR A 1131 -33.71 -31.94 51.96
CA TYR A 1131 -34.42 -33.22 51.91
C TYR A 1131 -33.49 -34.37 51.48
N PRO A 1132 -32.90 -35.13 52.42
CA PRO A 1132 -32.28 -36.39 52.08
C PRO A 1132 -33.39 -37.42 51.83
N ASN A 1133 -33.70 -37.70 50.56
CA ASN A 1133 -34.49 -38.88 50.20
C ASN A 1133 -33.69 -40.14 50.58
N ALA A 1134 -34.24 -40.95 51.48
CA ALA A 1134 -33.56 -42.11 52.09
C ALA A 1134 -33.53 -43.39 51.22
N TYR A 1135 -33.90 -43.33 49.94
CA TYR A 1135 -33.95 -44.50 49.06
C TYR A 1135 -33.59 -44.18 47.61
N SER A 1136 -32.30 -44.11 47.30
CA SER A 1136 -31.76 -44.50 45.99
C SER A 1136 -30.24 -44.65 46.06
N ASN A 1137 -29.77 -45.84 46.43
CA ASN A 1137 -28.47 -46.35 45.98
C ASN A 1137 -28.66 -46.82 44.53
N ASP A 1138 -27.81 -46.36 43.60
CA ASP A 1138 -26.92 -47.24 42.83
C ASP A 1138 -26.26 -46.53 41.64
N GLY A 1139 -24.98 -46.84 41.47
CA GLY A 1139 -24.19 -46.97 40.24
C GLY A 1139 -24.45 -46.03 39.06
N PHE A 1140 -23.48 -45.18 38.75
CA PHE A 1140 -23.26 -44.76 37.37
C PHE A 1140 -22.42 -45.83 36.65
N GLN A 1141 -23.11 -46.83 36.09
CA GLN A 1141 -22.60 -47.67 35.01
C GLN A 1141 -22.71 -46.92 33.67
N ILE A 1142 -21.75 -47.24 32.80
CA ILE A 1142 -21.63 -46.84 31.40
C ILE A 1142 -22.76 -47.49 30.60
N GLU A 1143 -23.48 -46.73 29.77
CA GLU A 1143 -24.31 -47.30 28.70
C GLU A 1143 -24.03 -46.63 27.35
N THR A 1144 -23.24 -47.35 26.56
CA THR A 1144 -23.31 -47.41 25.09
C THR A 1144 -24.68 -47.88 24.63
N GLN A 1145 -25.28 -47.23 23.64
CA GLN A 1145 -26.31 -47.84 22.79
C GLN A 1145 -25.91 -47.77 21.31
N ASN A 1146 -25.42 -48.89 20.82
CA ASN A 1146 -25.71 -49.38 19.47
C ASN A 1146 -27.02 -50.17 19.56
N THR A 1147 -27.97 -49.90 18.68
CA THR A 1147 -28.92 -50.92 18.19
C THR A 1147 -29.33 -50.60 16.77
N SER A 1148 -28.86 -51.44 15.85
CA SER A 1148 -29.37 -51.60 14.51
C SER A 1148 -30.64 -52.48 14.50
N THR A 1149 -31.43 -52.29 13.44
CA THR A 1149 -32.45 -53.19 12.84
C THR A 1149 -33.81 -53.37 13.53
N GLN A 1150 -34.86 -52.87 12.86
CA GLN A 1150 -35.98 -53.72 12.45
C GLN A 1150 -36.61 -53.19 11.15
N SER A 1151 -36.87 -54.14 10.26
CA SER A 1151 -37.54 -54.05 8.96
C SER A 1151 -39.04 -53.74 9.06
N ALA A 1152 -39.50 -52.74 8.29
CA ALA A 1152 -40.69 -52.77 7.44
C ALA A 1152 -40.64 -51.55 6.49
#